data_AF-A0A6I2KVH2-F1
#
_entry.id   AF-A0A6I2KVH2-F1
#
_cell.length_a   1.000
_cell.length_b   1.000
_cell.length_c   1.000
_cell.angle_alpha   90.00
_cell.angle_beta   90.00
_cell.angle_gamma   90.00
#
_symmetry.space_group_name_H-M   'P 1'
#
loop_
_entity.id
_entity.type
_entity.pdbx_description
1 polymer ?
#
loop_
_entity_poly.entity_id
_entity_poly.type
_entity_poly.pdbx_seq_one_letter_code
_entity_poly.pdbx_strand_id
1 'polypeptide(L)'
;MKTEDHIKRYLSDPDGLDFDGLRRKGVALLQDLSSAQWTDYNLHDPGVTLLELLSYGLTDLVYRTDFEVADFLTGPNGAIDFEEQALFPPQEIFPSQPVTDIDFCKLIYDTLPEVDDVWIRPNGAPGLSKVFIKPHESLFNDGNRGECEELRHRVLALLAEHRPLGRDVSEVCIVRAQMYALSGEIDIDDSRPAAEIYADIYFRCAKLVSSGGQIVRFEEALAQGMSWEQMLEGPLTQHGYIADGHFTQSNYEIDVIKLITLVRHIPGVRQVKRLCLLDQDQVEHSEIRLEPSGDLCPVLAYPGEPGATQSLRLVHGKSAGQLPVGSQDDDPRMPGRRAVQFHEQVALYLRKLEFEYDAFRNNDGQLRRLLKLPHGTYRALDEYSSVGEHTPAIYGINHYGVPKSDPPEVHARARQLKAYLYPFEQIMANYLASLQGIKRLYSADATLDRTYFAQYLSDTEVPNLEILYHRDIGPADVDAVLMEQDVFTDRRNRVLDSMLALYGEVFPADALKRYDVYHAGDFGRHLIDCKIRLLRHLCELSARRGQGMNVQAAYWEGENYAPMQHRVQLLCGSSERMVGRSLVQAVHNDTVQFISDKRYQDKLEQQVAFDHTTALAWTAAPTPGTPEATLPHGALSPSLMLAGIHKENYRVLAGDDGHGWLCVNLDDERCWPVLRVANEALADSAHRLRELLIELNKSSEGFHLLEHVLLRPRGDAAGREVGEEFYAHRVSVVLPSFTARFRDPGCRAWVEEVISQHLPAHILPTFYWLDFAFLAQFELRYRRWLELQAAGGDAAGLDVAGSQLIEFLGKVDAYHTNRHWM
;
A
#
# COMPACT_ATOMS: atom_id res chain seq x y z
N MET A 1 41.93 -6.33 12.59
CA MET A 1 42.02 -7.08 11.32
C MET A 1 43.14 -8.11 11.46
N LYS A 2 42.80 -9.37 11.73
CA LYS A 2 43.74 -10.49 11.53
C LYS A 2 43.50 -10.96 10.09
N THR A 3 44.50 -10.81 9.23
CA THR A 3 44.53 -11.46 7.92
C THR A 3 44.65 -12.97 8.16
N GLU A 4 43.64 -13.73 7.75
CA GLU A 4 43.75 -15.19 7.66
C GLU A 4 44.61 -15.54 6.45
N ASP A 5 45.92 -15.71 6.66
CA ASP A 5 46.90 -16.13 5.63
C ASP A 5 46.87 -17.65 5.36
N HIS A 6 45.68 -18.23 5.25
CA HIS A 6 45.51 -19.65 4.91
C HIS A 6 44.53 -19.79 3.75
N ILE A 7 45.02 -20.26 2.60
CA ILE A 7 44.15 -20.73 1.51
C ILE A 7 43.32 -21.88 2.08
N LYS A 8 42.01 -21.67 2.23
CA LYS A 8 41.08 -22.72 2.65
C LYS A 8 41.25 -23.92 1.73
N ARG A 9 41.40 -25.10 2.31
CA ARG A 9 41.47 -26.35 1.55
C ARG A 9 40.18 -26.47 0.76
N TYR A 10 40.27 -26.58 -0.58
CA TYR A 10 39.12 -26.83 -1.44
C TYR A 10 38.44 -28.12 -0.96
N LEU A 11 37.29 -27.96 -0.31
CA LEU A 11 36.37 -29.05 -0.05
C LEU A 11 35.59 -29.27 -1.33
N SER A 12 35.39 -30.52 -1.72
CA SER A 12 34.53 -30.84 -2.87
C SER A 12 33.14 -30.27 -2.64
N ASP A 13 32.56 -29.75 -3.72
CA ASP A 13 31.21 -29.22 -3.69
C ASP A 13 30.23 -30.36 -3.28
N PRO A 14 29.39 -30.16 -2.26
CA PRO A 14 28.53 -31.22 -1.73
C PRO A 14 27.49 -31.71 -2.74
N ASP A 15 27.09 -30.87 -3.70
CA ASP A 15 26.14 -31.19 -4.77
C ASP A 15 26.84 -31.73 -6.03
N GLY A 16 28.18 -31.80 -6.02
CA GLY A 16 28.99 -32.25 -7.13
C GLY A 16 28.98 -31.30 -8.31
N LEU A 17 28.79 -30.00 -8.04
CA LEU A 17 28.82 -28.93 -9.05
C LEU A 17 30.23 -28.35 -9.29
N ASP A 18 31.23 -28.88 -8.59
CA ASP A 18 32.63 -28.64 -8.93
C ASP A 18 33.02 -29.36 -10.24
N PHE A 19 34.17 -28.96 -10.80
CA PHE A 19 34.66 -29.51 -12.07
C PHE A 19 34.72 -31.05 -12.07
N ASP A 20 35.29 -31.65 -11.03
CA ASP A 20 35.45 -33.10 -10.93
C ASP A 20 34.10 -33.82 -10.81
N GLY A 21 33.15 -33.25 -10.08
CA GLY A 21 31.77 -33.74 -9.95
C GLY A 21 31.02 -33.69 -11.28
N LEU A 22 31.04 -32.53 -11.96
CA LEU A 22 30.42 -32.33 -13.27
C LEU A 22 31.00 -33.27 -14.32
N ARG A 23 32.32 -33.37 -14.39
CA ARG A 23 33.03 -34.27 -15.32
C ARG A 23 32.66 -35.73 -15.07
N ARG A 24 32.68 -36.17 -13.80
CA ARG A 24 32.33 -37.55 -13.43
C ARG A 24 30.90 -37.88 -13.81
N LYS A 25 29.96 -36.96 -13.56
CA LYS A 25 28.55 -37.09 -13.95
C LYS A 25 28.39 -37.13 -15.46
N GLY A 26 29.09 -36.27 -16.20
CA GLY A 26 29.11 -36.26 -17.66
C GLY A 26 29.60 -37.57 -18.26
N VAL A 27 30.70 -38.13 -17.76
CA VAL A 27 31.22 -39.43 -18.22
C VAL A 27 30.23 -40.55 -17.94
N ALA A 28 29.62 -40.57 -16.75
CA ALA A 28 28.59 -41.56 -16.43
C ALA A 28 27.39 -41.49 -17.39
N LEU A 29 26.90 -40.28 -17.69
CA LEU A 29 25.82 -40.07 -18.67
C LEU A 29 26.20 -40.57 -20.07
N LEU A 30 27.43 -40.31 -20.52
CA LEU A 30 27.89 -40.81 -21.81
C LEU A 30 27.98 -42.33 -21.85
N GLN A 31 28.45 -42.97 -20.78
CA GLN A 31 28.51 -44.43 -20.65
C GLN A 31 27.11 -45.04 -20.73
N ASP A 32 26.14 -44.47 -20.02
CA ASP A 32 24.76 -44.93 -20.03
C ASP A 32 24.11 -44.79 -21.41
N LEU A 33 24.36 -43.67 -22.11
CA LEU A 33 23.74 -43.37 -23.40
C LEU A 33 24.41 -44.05 -24.60
N SER A 34 25.73 -44.30 -24.53
CA SER A 34 26.53 -44.59 -25.73
C SER A 34 27.55 -45.73 -25.61
N SER A 35 27.62 -46.44 -24.47
CA SER A 35 28.61 -47.52 -24.25
C SER A 35 28.62 -48.63 -25.31
N ALA A 36 27.53 -48.80 -26.06
CA ALA A 36 27.47 -49.75 -27.17
C ALA A 36 28.25 -49.30 -28.43
N GLN A 37 28.51 -48.00 -28.59
CA GLN A 37 29.18 -47.42 -29.76
C GLN A 37 30.47 -46.67 -29.40
N TRP A 38 30.46 -45.87 -28.33
CA TRP A 38 31.63 -45.18 -27.81
C TRP A 38 32.13 -45.92 -26.58
N THR A 39 33.35 -46.45 -26.63
CA THR A 39 33.90 -47.33 -25.56
C THR A 39 35.16 -46.78 -24.91
N ASP A 40 35.78 -45.75 -25.50
CA ASP A 40 36.99 -45.11 -25.00
C ASP A 40 36.66 -43.77 -24.33
N TYR A 41 36.82 -43.70 -23.01
CA TYR A 41 36.54 -42.51 -22.21
C TYR A 41 37.82 -41.92 -21.58
N ASN A 42 38.97 -42.11 -22.23
CA ASN A 42 40.26 -41.61 -21.77
C ASN A 42 40.54 -40.17 -22.27
N LEU A 43 41.52 -39.51 -21.65
CA LEU A 43 41.89 -38.10 -21.91
C LEU A 43 42.34 -37.79 -23.34
N HIS A 44 42.73 -38.80 -24.13
CA HIS A 44 43.19 -38.61 -25.50
C HIS A 44 42.04 -38.58 -26.51
N ASP A 45 40.84 -38.98 -26.10
CA ASP A 45 39.63 -38.91 -26.93
C ASP A 45 39.15 -37.45 -27.02
N PRO A 46 39.00 -36.88 -28.24
CA PRO A 46 38.53 -35.52 -28.43
C PRO A 46 37.15 -35.25 -27.81
N GLY A 47 36.24 -36.21 -27.82
CA GLY A 47 34.92 -36.07 -27.21
C GLY A 47 34.99 -35.95 -25.69
N VAL A 48 35.92 -36.66 -25.04
CA VAL A 48 36.19 -36.51 -23.60
C VAL A 48 36.82 -35.15 -23.30
N THR A 49 37.74 -34.67 -24.15
CA THR A 49 38.31 -33.32 -24.03
C THR A 49 37.22 -32.25 -24.12
N LEU A 50 36.26 -32.40 -25.06
CA LEU A 50 35.12 -31.48 -25.17
C LEU A 50 34.18 -31.57 -23.96
N LEU A 51 33.99 -32.75 -23.38
CA LEU A 51 33.21 -32.89 -22.15
C LEU A 51 33.89 -32.17 -20.97
N GLU A 52 35.20 -32.31 -20.80
CA GLU A 52 35.96 -31.58 -19.78
C GLU A 52 35.83 -30.08 -19.98
N LEU A 53 35.93 -29.62 -21.22
CA LEU A 53 35.75 -28.22 -21.57
C LEU A 53 34.37 -27.68 -21.18
N LEU A 54 33.30 -28.41 -21.52
CA LEU A 54 31.95 -28.03 -21.13
C LEU A 54 31.76 -28.09 -19.60
N SER A 55 32.36 -29.09 -18.94
CA SER A 55 32.33 -29.19 -17.48
C SER A 55 33.00 -27.98 -16.82
N TYR A 56 34.12 -27.50 -17.39
CA TYR A 56 34.77 -26.27 -16.95
C TYR A 56 33.88 -25.05 -17.19
N GLY A 57 33.30 -24.90 -18.39
CA GLY A 57 32.37 -23.80 -18.68
C GLY A 57 31.22 -23.72 -17.68
N LEU A 58 30.60 -24.85 -17.36
CA LEU A 58 29.53 -24.93 -16.37
C LEU A 58 29.95 -24.46 -14.96
N THR A 59 31.23 -24.57 -14.58
CA THR A 59 31.68 -24.07 -13.27
C THR A 59 31.58 -22.55 -13.14
N ASP A 60 31.74 -21.79 -14.23
CA ASP A 60 31.52 -20.33 -14.22
C ASP A 60 30.04 -20.00 -13.98
N LEU A 61 29.14 -20.75 -14.64
CA LEU A 61 27.70 -20.58 -14.46
C LEU A 61 27.29 -20.88 -13.01
N VAL A 62 27.80 -21.98 -12.43
CA VAL A 62 27.56 -22.34 -11.02
C VAL A 62 28.09 -21.24 -10.10
N TYR A 63 29.31 -20.78 -10.33
CA TYR A 63 29.94 -19.73 -9.52
C TYR A 63 29.10 -18.44 -9.50
N ARG A 64 28.57 -18.01 -10.65
CA ARG A 64 27.75 -16.79 -10.73
C ARG A 64 26.35 -16.95 -10.14
N THR A 65 25.82 -18.17 -10.13
CA THR A 65 24.51 -18.48 -9.53
C THR A 65 24.56 -18.47 -8.00
N ASP A 66 25.75 -18.67 -7.41
CA ASP A 66 25.97 -18.69 -5.96
C ASP A 66 26.16 -17.28 -5.34
N PHE A 67 25.96 -16.21 -6.11
CA PHE A 67 25.98 -14.85 -5.55
C PHE A 67 24.78 -14.57 -4.64
N GLU A 68 24.96 -13.58 -3.76
CA GLU A 68 23.90 -13.14 -2.85
C GLU A 68 22.70 -12.57 -3.61
N VAL A 69 21.48 -12.79 -3.11
CA VAL A 69 20.24 -12.30 -3.75
C VAL A 69 20.28 -10.79 -4.02
N ALA A 70 20.86 -10.02 -3.10
CA ALA A 70 21.01 -8.57 -3.24
C ALA A 70 21.84 -8.18 -4.47
N ASP A 71 22.83 -8.98 -4.88
CA ASP A 71 23.67 -8.71 -6.04
C ASP A 71 22.87 -8.87 -7.34
N PHE A 72 21.97 -9.86 -7.42
CA PHE A 72 21.09 -10.05 -8.58
C PHE A 72 20.08 -8.90 -8.76
N LEU A 73 19.67 -8.26 -7.67
CA LEU A 73 18.69 -7.16 -7.68
C LEU A 73 19.35 -5.77 -7.84
N THR A 74 20.67 -5.67 -7.63
CA THR A 74 21.37 -4.39 -7.68
C THR A 74 21.52 -3.91 -9.13
N GLY A 75 21.12 -2.66 -9.40
CA GLY A 75 21.28 -2.02 -10.69
C GLY A 75 22.69 -1.46 -10.95
N PRO A 76 23.00 -1.01 -12.19
CA PRO A 76 24.30 -0.42 -12.52
C PRO A 76 24.65 0.84 -11.71
N ASN A 77 23.66 1.49 -11.12
CA ASN A 77 23.81 2.62 -10.19
C ASN A 77 24.28 2.19 -8.78
N GLY A 78 24.41 0.89 -8.51
CA GLY A 78 24.79 0.35 -7.20
C GLY A 78 23.64 0.32 -6.19
N ALA A 79 22.39 0.48 -6.63
CA ALA A 79 21.21 0.48 -5.76
C ALA A 79 20.18 -0.58 -6.20
N ILE A 80 19.40 -1.06 -5.24
CA ILE A 80 18.23 -1.93 -5.48
C ILE A 80 17.00 -1.04 -5.63
N ASP A 81 16.14 -1.34 -6.59
CA ASP A 81 14.87 -0.64 -6.80
C ASP A 81 13.73 -1.34 -6.07
N PHE A 82 13.70 -1.12 -4.76
CA PHE A 82 12.72 -1.76 -3.86
C PHE A 82 11.26 -1.59 -4.31
N GLU A 83 10.91 -0.47 -4.93
CA GLU A 83 9.56 -0.22 -5.45
C GLU A 83 9.29 -1.09 -6.67
N GLU A 84 10.20 -1.13 -7.64
CA GLU A 84 10.04 -1.98 -8.82
C GLU A 84 10.03 -3.45 -8.45
N GLN A 85 10.82 -3.90 -7.48
CA GLN A 85 10.80 -5.29 -6.99
C GLN A 85 9.64 -5.60 -6.04
N ALA A 86 8.80 -4.62 -5.69
CA ALA A 86 7.75 -4.73 -4.68
C ALA A 86 8.29 -5.33 -3.37
N LEU A 87 9.45 -4.86 -2.90
CA LEU A 87 10.11 -5.22 -1.65
C LEU A 87 10.03 -4.03 -0.70
N PHE A 88 8.91 -3.90 0.02
CA PHE A 88 8.59 -2.69 0.77
C PHE A 88 9.37 -2.60 2.08
N PRO A 89 9.92 -1.41 2.41
CA PRO A 89 10.65 -1.21 3.64
C PRO A 89 9.70 -1.13 4.87
N PRO A 90 10.18 -1.39 6.10
CA PRO A 90 9.35 -1.51 7.30
C PRO A 90 8.34 -0.37 7.54
N GLN A 91 8.75 0.88 7.32
CA GLN A 91 7.94 2.08 7.51
C GLN A 91 6.80 2.25 6.50
N GLU A 92 6.80 1.46 5.43
CA GLU A 92 5.73 1.48 4.41
C GLU A 92 4.76 0.31 4.58
N ILE A 93 5.26 -0.86 5.02
CA ILE A 93 4.47 -2.10 5.06
C ILE A 93 3.88 -2.43 6.44
N PHE A 94 4.55 -2.07 7.54
CA PHE A 94 4.06 -2.39 8.89
C PHE A 94 2.97 -1.44 9.40
N PRO A 95 3.09 -0.11 9.22
CA PRO A 95 2.07 0.79 9.75
C PRO A 95 0.70 0.53 9.13
N SER A 96 -0.34 0.65 9.95
CA SER A 96 -1.73 0.69 9.52
C SER A 96 -2.32 2.07 9.76
N GLN A 97 -3.46 2.35 9.14
CA GLN A 97 -4.32 3.45 9.59
C GLN A 97 -4.82 3.17 11.02
N PRO A 98 -5.23 4.20 11.77
CA PRO A 98 -5.76 3.99 13.11
C PRO A 98 -7.05 3.18 13.07
N VAL A 99 -7.12 2.11 13.87
CA VAL A 99 -8.29 1.21 13.95
C VAL A 99 -8.91 1.27 15.33
N THR A 100 -8.09 1.30 16.37
CA THR A 100 -8.50 1.33 17.76
C THR A 100 -8.59 2.75 18.30
N ASP A 101 -9.31 2.93 19.40
CA ASP A 101 -9.39 4.22 20.08
C ASP A 101 -8.00 4.70 20.54
N ILE A 102 -7.12 3.77 20.94
CA ILE A 102 -5.71 4.04 21.28
C ILE A 102 -4.94 4.53 20.06
N ASP A 103 -5.15 3.95 18.88
CA ASP A 103 -4.50 4.41 17.65
C ASP A 103 -4.91 5.84 17.29
N PHE A 104 -6.19 6.18 17.42
CA PHE A 104 -6.64 7.56 17.24
C PHE A 104 -6.01 8.51 18.26
N CYS A 105 -5.85 8.07 19.51
CA CYS A 105 -5.14 8.86 20.52
C CYS A 105 -3.67 9.09 20.12
N LYS A 106 -2.95 8.04 19.69
CA LYS A 106 -1.59 8.14 19.16
C LYS A 106 -1.50 9.12 17.99
N LEU A 107 -2.41 8.99 17.01
CA LEU A 107 -2.46 9.85 15.83
C LEU A 107 -2.62 11.33 16.22
N ILE A 108 -3.61 11.64 17.07
CA ILE A 108 -3.89 13.01 17.50
C ILE A 108 -2.71 13.57 18.28
N TYR A 109 -2.20 12.81 19.25
CA TYR A 109 -1.12 13.23 20.13
C TYR A 109 0.20 13.46 19.37
N ASP A 110 0.54 12.58 18.44
CA ASP A 110 1.75 12.72 17.63
C ASP A 110 1.63 13.85 16.59
N THR A 111 0.48 13.98 15.92
CA THR A 111 0.31 14.95 14.82
C THR A 111 0.10 16.38 15.29
N LEU A 112 -0.46 16.56 16.50
CA LEU A 112 -0.81 17.88 17.04
C LEU A 112 0.00 18.15 18.33
N PRO A 113 1.14 18.85 18.24
CA PRO A 113 1.96 19.19 19.41
C PRO A 113 1.24 20.02 20.48
N GLU A 114 0.17 20.73 20.10
CA GLU A 114 -0.69 21.49 21.02
C GLU A 114 -1.59 20.61 21.88
N VAL A 115 -1.59 19.29 21.68
CA VAL A 115 -2.34 18.32 22.47
C VAL A 115 -1.42 17.67 23.50
N ASP A 116 -1.64 18.01 24.77
CA ASP A 116 -0.92 17.41 25.90
C ASP A 116 -1.49 16.03 26.27
N ASP A 117 -2.76 15.74 25.99
CA ASP A 117 -3.36 14.41 26.20
C ASP A 117 -4.70 14.27 25.43
N VAL A 118 -5.14 13.04 25.19
CA VAL A 118 -6.38 12.71 24.47
C VAL A 118 -6.95 11.38 24.93
N TRP A 119 -8.27 11.30 25.04
CA TRP A 119 -8.97 10.03 25.25
C TRP A 119 -10.32 10.02 24.52
N ILE A 120 -10.78 8.81 24.22
CA ILE A 120 -12.02 8.58 23.46
C ILE A 120 -12.98 7.77 24.32
N ARG A 121 -14.27 8.12 24.28
CA ARG A 121 -15.33 7.39 24.97
C ARG A 121 -16.52 7.12 24.04
N PRO A 122 -17.19 5.96 24.17
CA PRO A 122 -18.40 5.67 23.42
C PRO A 122 -19.53 6.62 23.83
N ASN A 123 -20.32 7.09 22.85
CA ASN A 123 -21.41 8.05 23.07
C ASN A 123 -22.79 7.38 23.09
N GLY A 124 -22.99 6.36 23.93
CA GLY A 124 -24.29 5.70 24.17
C GLY A 124 -24.91 4.94 22.98
N ALA A 125 -24.51 5.24 21.75
CA ALA A 125 -24.97 4.63 20.51
C ALA A 125 -23.80 3.93 19.79
N PRO A 126 -24.00 2.73 19.21
CA PRO A 126 -22.94 2.02 18.49
C PRO A 126 -22.39 2.83 17.32
N GLY A 127 -21.07 2.79 17.16
CA GLY A 127 -20.33 3.49 16.11
C GLY A 127 -20.16 4.99 16.34
N LEU A 128 -20.62 5.55 17.46
CA LEU A 128 -20.50 6.98 17.77
C LEU A 128 -19.63 7.21 19.01
N SER A 129 -18.63 8.08 18.89
CA SER A 129 -17.70 8.38 19.99
C SER A 129 -17.57 9.88 20.28
N LYS A 130 -17.24 10.21 21.52
CA LYS A 130 -16.77 11.54 21.93
C LYS A 130 -15.26 11.51 22.12
N VAL A 131 -14.58 12.54 21.61
CA VAL A 131 -13.13 12.71 21.74
C VAL A 131 -12.88 13.86 22.70
N PHE A 132 -12.07 13.62 23.73
CA PHE A 132 -11.70 14.63 24.72
C PHE A 132 -10.26 15.03 24.48
N ILE A 133 -10.03 16.34 24.36
CA ILE A 133 -8.72 16.90 24.06
C ILE A 133 -8.28 17.75 25.24
N LYS A 134 -7.13 17.37 25.80
CA LYS A 134 -6.39 18.19 26.74
C LYS A 134 -5.42 19.07 25.96
N PRO A 135 -5.69 20.38 25.84
CA PRO A 135 -4.80 21.28 25.14
C PRO A 135 -3.54 21.53 25.97
N HIS A 136 -2.51 22.06 25.32
CA HIS A 136 -1.28 22.51 25.97
C HIS A 136 -1.59 23.46 27.15
N GLU A 137 -0.81 23.37 28.23
CA GLU A 137 -1.09 24.11 29.47
C GLU A 137 -1.26 25.64 29.27
N SER A 138 -0.59 26.23 28.28
CA SER A 138 -0.73 27.64 27.92
C SER A 138 -2.12 28.04 27.42
N LEU A 139 -2.93 27.08 26.95
CA LEU A 139 -4.24 27.30 26.35
C LEU A 139 -5.39 27.30 27.37
N PHE A 140 -5.14 26.93 28.64
CA PHE A 140 -6.19 26.92 29.68
C PHE A 140 -6.62 28.31 30.16
N ASN A 141 -5.99 29.39 29.68
CA ASN A 141 -6.37 30.76 30.04
C ASN A 141 -7.67 31.18 29.32
N ASP A 142 -8.59 31.84 30.05
CA ASP A 142 -9.91 32.26 29.54
C ASP A 142 -9.88 33.13 28.25
N GLY A 143 -8.73 33.76 27.95
CA GLY A 143 -8.52 34.56 26.73
C GLY A 143 -8.34 33.75 25.44
N ASN A 144 -8.08 32.44 25.52
CA ASN A 144 -7.63 31.63 24.39
C ASN A 144 -8.75 30.80 23.74
N ARG A 145 -10.02 31.21 23.94
CA ARG A 145 -11.17 30.49 23.35
C ARG A 145 -11.06 30.31 21.84
N GLY A 146 -10.56 31.31 21.11
CA GLY A 146 -10.37 31.21 19.65
C GLY A 146 -9.38 30.13 19.25
N GLU A 147 -8.27 29.99 20.00
CA GLU A 147 -7.23 28.97 19.75
C GLU A 147 -7.75 27.57 20.09
N CYS A 148 -8.52 27.41 21.16
CA CYS A 148 -9.18 26.14 21.49
C CYS A 148 -10.21 25.72 20.41
N GLU A 149 -10.94 26.69 19.85
CA GLU A 149 -11.86 26.43 18.73
C GLU A 149 -11.08 26.01 17.47
N GLU A 150 -9.97 26.67 17.15
CA GLU A 150 -9.09 26.28 16.03
C GLU A 150 -8.52 24.86 16.21
N LEU A 151 -8.03 24.54 17.41
CA LEU A 151 -7.57 23.20 17.76
C LEU A 151 -8.68 22.17 17.56
N ARG A 152 -9.91 22.46 18.00
CA ARG A 152 -11.07 21.57 17.78
C ARG A 152 -11.30 21.32 16.29
N HIS A 153 -11.23 22.34 15.44
CA HIS A 153 -11.39 22.17 13.99
C HIS A 153 -10.26 21.33 13.38
N ARG A 154 -9.01 21.51 13.81
CA ARG A 154 -7.86 20.70 13.37
C ARG A 154 -8.02 19.23 13.76
N VAL A 155 -8.46 18.95 14.99
CA VAL A 155 -8.76 17.59 15.44
C VAL A 155 -9.88 16.96 14.61
N LEU A 156 -10.96 17.69 14.34
CA LEU A 156 -12.05 17.22 13.49
C LEU A 156 -11.60 16.91 12.06
N ALA A 157 -10.76 17.77 11.48
CA ALA A 157 -10.21 17.55 10.13
C ALA A 157 -9.32 16.29 10.09
N LEU A 158 -8.45 16.11 11.08
CA LEU A 158 -7.60 14.92 11.21
C LEU A 158 -8.44 13.64 11.36
N LEU A 159 -9.47 13.67 12.20
CA LEU A 159 -10.39 12.54 12.37
C LEU A 159 -11.20 12.24 11.11
N ALA A 160 -11.61 13.26 10.34
CA ALA A 160 -12.33 13.10 9.08
C ALA A 160 -11.44 12.48 7.99
N GLU A 161 -10.15 12.85 7.95
CA GLU A 161 -9.18 12.26 7.05
C GLU A 161 -8.96 10.77 7.34
N HIS A 162 -8.85 10.38 8.61
CA HIS A 162 -8.57 9.01 9.03
C HIS A 162 -9.80 8.20 9.45
N ARG A 163 -11.00 8.64 9.08
CA ARG A 163 -12.26 8.07 9.60
C ARG A 163 -12.42 6.58 9.27
N PRO A 164 -12.70 5.69 10.23
CA PRO A 164 -13.00 4.28 9.97
C PRO A 164 -14.40 4.07 9.38
N LEU A 165 -14.57 2.99 8.61
CA LEU A 165 -15.89 2.55 8.16
C LEU A 165 -16.81 2.25 9.34
N GLY A 166 -18.04 2.76 9.28
CA GLY A 166 -19.08 2.52 10.27
C GLY A 166 -18.84 3.15 11.63
N ARG A 167 -17.88 4.08 11.74
CA ARG A 167 -17.67 4.93 12.92
C ARG A 167 -17.78 6.42 12.58
N ASP A 168 -18.27 7.20 13.52
CA ASP A 168 -18.35 8.65 13.43
C ASP A 168 -18.10 9.31 14.80
N VAL A 169 -17.73 10.58 14.78
CA VAL A 169 -17.44 11.37 15.98
C VAL A 169 -18.57 12.35 16.22
N SER A 170 -19.27 12.19 17.34
CA SER A 170 -20.37 13.10 17.68
C SER A 170 -19.88 14.47 18.14
N GLU A 171 -18.77 14.49 18.87
CA GLU A 171 -18.29 15.70 19.53
C GLU A 171 -16.80 15.59 19.84
N VAL A 172 -16.10 16.71 19.68
CA VAL A 172 -14.73 16.91 20.17
C VAL A 172 -14.80 17.94 21.30
N CYS A 173 -14.53 17.49 22.52
CA CYS A 173 -14.63 18.29 23.74
C CYS A 173 -13.24 18.79 24.15
N ILE A 174 -13.03 20.10 24.16
CA ILE A 174 -11.86 20.70 24.81
C ILE A 174 -12.12 20.70 26.32
N VAL A 175 -11.30 19.98 27.08
CA VAL A 175 -11.50 19.85 28.53
C VAL A 175 -11.06 21.10 29.28
N ARG A 176 -11.57 21.26 30.50
CA ARG A 176 -11.19 22.35 31.41
C ARG A 176 -10.11 21.88 32.39
N ALA A 177 -9.23 22.80 32.78
CA ALA A 177 -8.21 22.50 33.77
C ALA A 177 -8.75 22.58 35.20
N GLN A 178 -8.41 21.57 36.00
CA GLN A 178 -8.47 21.59 37.45
C GLN A 178 -7.05 21.75 37.98
N MET A 179 -6.77 22.93 38.53
CA MET A 179 -5.40 23.30 38.93
C MET A 179 -5.01 22.68 40.26
N TYR A 180 -3.82 22.09 40.30
CA TYR A 180 -3.15 21.58 41.49
C TYR A 180 -1.77 22.19 41.67
N ALA A 181 -1.29 22.29 42.90
CA ALA A 181 0.07 22.70 43.24
C ALA A 181 0.82 21.58 43.97
N LEU A 182 2.13 21.46 43.74
CA LEU A 182 3.00 20.56 44.50
C LEU A 182 3.35 21.17 45.85
N SER A 183 3.26 20.35 46.91
CA SER A 183 3.66 20.72 48.26
C SER A 183 4.39 19.58 48.94
N GLY A 184 5.34 19.88 49.84
CA GLY A 184 6.10 18.85 50.51
C GLY A 184 7.50 19.27 50.97
N GLU A 185 8.29 18.28 51.39
CA GLU A 185 9.69 18.44 51.78
C GLU A 185 10.54 17.32 51.16
N ILE A 186 11.60 17.70 50.45
CA ILE A 186 12.53 16.80 49.75
C ILE A 186 13.96 17.14 50.16
N ASP A 187 14.71 16.13 50.58
CA ASP A 187 16.14 16.25 50.85
C ASP A 187 16.93 16.07 49.55
N ILE A 188 17.78 17.04 49.24
CA ILE A 188 18.67 17.06 48.09
C ILE A 188 20.15 16.99 48.52
N ASP A 189 21.03 16.66 47.58
CA ASP A 189 22.47 16.80 47.73
C ASP A 189 22.99 18.12 47.10
N ASP A 190 24.32 18.30 47.12
CA ASP A 190 24.98 19.49 46.59
C ASP A 190 25.52 19.30 45.16
N SER A 191 25.04 18.28 44.42
CA SER A 191 25.53 17.97 43.08
C SER A 191 25.06 18.97 42.01
N ARG A 192 23.88 19.56 42.19
CA ARG A 192 23.23 20.49 41.26
C ARG A 192 22.58 21.67 42.01
N PRO A 193 22.39 22.84 41.38
CA PRO A 193 21.65 23.94 41.97
C PRO A 193 20.23 23.52 42.37
N ALA A 194 19.77 23.90 43.57
CA ALA A 194 18.43 23.56 44.06
C ALA A 194 17.30 24.03 43.13
N ALA A 195 17.46 25.17 42.47
CA ALA A 195 16.47 25.68 41.51
C ALA A 195 16.33 24.79 40.27
N GLU A 196 17.43 24.18 39.81
CA GLU A 196 17.43 23.25 38.68
C GLU A 196 16.74 21.93 39.07
N ILE A 197 17.07 21.39 40.26
CA ILE A 197 16.41 20.19 40.79
C ILE A 197 14.91 20.42 40.99
N TYR A 198 14.51 21.59 41.50
CA TYR A 198 13.09 21.97 41.64
C TYR A 198 12.39 21.96 40.28
N ALA A 199 12.99 22.60 39.27
CA ALA A 199 12.41 22.65 37.93
C ALA A 199 12.26 21.25 37.33
N ASP A 200 13.25 20.36 37.51
CA ASP A 200 13.20 18.96 37.09
C ASP A 200 12.06 18.18 37.79
N ILE A 201 11.92 18.36 39.11
CA ILE A 201 10.84 17.76 39.91
C ILE A 201 9.49 18.23 39.39
N TYR A 202 9.32 19.55 39.29
CA TYR A 202 8.08 20.15 38.85
C TYR A 202 7.72 19.69 37.44
N PHE A 203 8.64 19.79 36.49
CA PHE A 203 8.43 19.44 35.08
C PHE A 203 8.02 17.97 34.92
N ARG A 204 8.75 17.03 35.54
CA ARG A 204 8.44 15.61 35.42
C ARG A 204 7.11 15.26 36.08
N CYS A 205 6.83 15.83 37.25
CA CYS A 205 5.53 15.66 37.92
C CYS A 205 4.40 16.25 37.08
N ALA A 206 4.59 17.45 36.49
CA ALA A 206 3.63 18.09 35.61
C ALA A 206 3.32 17.22 34.40
N LYS A 207 4.33 16.66 33.72
CA LYS A 207 4.10 15.76 32.59
C LYS A 207 3.45 14.43 33.00
N LEU A 208 3.79 13.86 34.16
CA LEU A 208 3.09 12.67 34.65
C LEU A 208 1.62 12.95 34.97
N VAL A 209 1.34 14.08 35.65
CA VAL A 209 -0.02 14.53 35.94
C VAL A 209 -0.77 14.85 34.66
N SER A 210 -0.05 15.36 33.66
CA SER A 210 -0.68 15.89 32.46
C SER A 210 -1.03 14.85 31.40
N SER A 211 -0.17 13.84 31.18
CA SER A 211 -0.32 12.88 30.08
C SER A 211 0.00 11.42 30.43
N GLY A 212 0.44 11.12 31.67
CA GLY A 212 0.75 9.75 32.11
C GLY A 212 1.98 9.07 31.44
N GLY A 213 2.42 9.52 30.27
CA GLY A 213 3.59 9.01 29.53
C GLY A 213 4.16 10.02 28.51
N GLN A 214 5.18 9.61 27.74
CA GLN A 214 5.87 10.45 26.74
C GLN A 214 6.23 9.65 25.47
N ILE A 215 6.49 10.35 24.37
CA ILE A 215 7.02 9.77 23.13
C ILE A 215 8.47 9.33 23.36
N VAL A 216 8.81 8.09 22.99
CA VAL A 216 10.17 7.55 23.03
C VAL A 216 10.80 7.67 21.64
N ARG A 217 12.02 8.21 21.54
CA ARG A 217 12.73 8.29 20.24
C ARG A 217 12.94 6.89 19.67
N PHE A 218 12.84 6.74 18.35
CA PHE A 218 13.11 5.46 17.69
C PHE A 218 14.51 4.90 17.99
N GLU A 219 15.53 5.77 18.07
CA GLU A 219 16.89 5.40 18.46
C GLU A 219 16.97 4.79 19.86
N GLU A 220 16.21 5.34 20.80
CA GLU A 220 16.16 4.88 22.18
C GLU A 220 15.41 3.56 22.28
N ALA A 221 14.26 3.45 21.60
CA ALA A 221 13.49 2.20 21.53
C ALA A 221 14.30 1.05 20.90
N LEU A 222 15.09 1.34 19.85
CA LEU A 222 16.05 0.38 19.29
C LEU A 222 17.14 -0.01 20.28
N ALA A 223 17.69 0.96 21.03
CA ALA A 223 18.70 0.68 22.06
C ALA A 223 18.15 -0.18 23.21
N GLN A 224 16.83 -0.10 23.46
CA GLN A 224 16.10 -0.95 24.41
C GLN A 224 15.76 -2.33 23.84
N GLY A 225 16.09 -2.62 22.57
CA GLY A 225 15.94 -3.93 21.94
C GLY A 225 14.60 -4.18 21.25
N MET A 226 13.80 -3.13 20.99
CA MET A 226 12.54 -3.26 20.25
C MET A 226 12.77 -3.53 18.76
N SER A 227 11.91 -4.34 18.15
CA SER A 227 11.93 -4.56 16.69
C SER A 227 11.16 -3.47 15.94
N TRP A 228 11.42 -3.33 14.64
CA TRP A 228 10.64 -2.43 13.78
C TRP A 228 9.15 -2.79 13.73
N GLU A 229 8.83 -4.08 13.75
CA GLU A 229 7.44 -4.56 13.81
C GLU A 229 6.73 -4.05 15.07
N GLN A 230 7.38 -4.12 16.24
CA GLN A 230 6.79 -3.64 17.50
C GLN A 230 6.66 -2.12 17.56
N MET A 231 7.64 -1.38 17.01
CA MET A 231 7.63 0.09 17.05
C MET A 231 6.66 0.72 16.05
N LEU A 232 6.42 0.05 14.93
CA LEU A 232 5.60 0.54 13.81
C LEU A 232 4.21 -0.11 13.79
N GLU A 233 3.81 -0.77 14.87
CA GLU A 233 2.47 -1.32 15.04
C GLU A 233 1.43 -0.20 15.23
N GLY A 234 0.37 -0.26 14.42
CA GLY A 234 -0.67 0.76 14.39
C GLY A 234 -0.29 1.97 13.50
N PRO A 235 -0.75 3.18 13.82
CA PRO A 235 -0.50 4.37 13.02
C PRO A 235 0.98 4.74 13.03
N LEU A 236 1.50 5.11 11.85
CA LEU A 236 2.85 5.64 11.73
C LEU A 236 2.97 6.96 12.47
N THR A 237 3.76 6.98 13.54
CA THR A 237 4.11 8.19 14.29
C THR A 237 5.36 8.85 13.71
N GLN A 238 5.35 10.18 13.63
CA GLN A 238 6.43 10.99 13.05
C GLN A 238 7.56 11.24 14.04
N HIS A 239 7.24 11.42 15.33
CA HIS A 239 8.21 11.90 16.32
C HIS A 239 8.88 10.78 17.12
N GLY A 240 8.25 9.60 17.20
CA GLY A 240 8.81 8.43 17.89
C GLY A 240 7.75 7.40 18.29
N TYR A 241 8.19 6.36 19.01
CA TYR A 241 7.31 5.31 19.52
C TYR A 241 6.43 5.82 20.67
N ILE A 242 5.13 5.49 20.62
CA ILE A 242 4.17 5.78 21.67
C ILE A 242 3.59 4.45 22.16
N ALA A 243 3.82 4.12 23.42
CA ALA A 243 3.30 2.89 24.01
C ALA A 243 1.78 2.98 24.23
N ASP A 244 1.05 1.90 23.91
CA ASP A 244 -0.41 1.79 24.11
C ASP A 244 -0.85 2.12 25.53
N GLY A 245 -0.02 1.73 26.50
CA GLY A 245 -0.23 1.98 27.92
C GLY A 245 -0.48 3.46 28.22
N HIS A 246 0.07 4.38 27.43
CA HIS A 246 -0.06 5.84 27.59
C HIS A 246 -1.51 6.29 27.77
N PHE A 247 -2.44 5.76 26.97
CA PHE A 247 -3.83 6.21 26.92
C PHE A 247 -4.79 5.33 27.74
N THR A 248 -4.26 4.46 28.62
CA THR A 248 -5.08 3.59 29.46
C THR A 248 -5.61 4.31 30.69
N GLN A 249 -6.80 3.92 31.17
CA GLN A 249 -7.46 4.59 32.30
C GLN A 249 -6.58 4.67 33.56
N SER A 250 -5.76 3.65 33.82
CA SER A 250 -4.83 3.58 34.96
C SER A 250 -3.73 4.66 34.97
N ASN A 251 -3.45 5.28 33.82
CA ASN A 251 -2.50 6.39 33.75
C ASN A 251 -3.09 7.70 34.26
N TYR A 252 -4.41 7.83 34.19
CA TYR A 252 -5.14 8.99 34.69
C TYR A 252 -5.46 8.91 36.19
N GLU A 253 -5.13 7.78 36.83
CA GLU A 253 -5.13 7.63 38.28
C GLU A 253 -3.74 8.01 38.81
N ILE A 254 -3.61 9.26 39.26
CA ILE A 254 -2.36 9.80 39.76
C ILE A 254 -2.32 9.64 41.28
N ASP A 255 -1.55 8.66 41.72
CA ASP A 255 -1.20 8.50 43.13
C ASP A 255 0.10 9.28 43.41
N VAL A 256 0.12 10.02 44.52
CA VAL A 256 1.33 10.68 45.04
C VAL A 256 2.50 9.70 45.19
N ILE A 257 2.26 8.40 45.41
CA ILE A 257 3.31 7.36 45.43
C ILE A 257 4.04 7.26 44.07
N LYS A 258 3.32 7.39 42.94
CA LYS A 258 3.93 7.42 41.60
C LYS A 258 4.83 8.65 41.46
N LEU A 259 4.36 9.82 41.93
CA LEU A 259 5.15 11.07 41.95
C LEU A 259 6.39 10.94 42.84
N ILE A 260 6.28 10.35 44.03
CA ILE A 260 7.42 10.09 44.92
C ILE A 260 8.45 9.19 44.23
N THR A 261 7.99 8.14 43.53
CA THR A 261 8.86 7.20 42.82
C THR A 261 9.59 7.91 41.67
N LEU A 262 8.88 8.73 40.90
CA LEU A 262 9.44 9.57 39.83
C LEU A 262 10.53 10.51 40.38
N VAL A 263 10.22 11.24 41.46
CA VAL A 263 11.10 12.22 42.09
C VAL A 263 12.37 11.56 42.66
N ARG A 264 12.29 10.35 43.21
CA ARG A 264 13.46 9.61 43.73
C ARG A 264 14.50 9.27 42.66
N HIS A 265 14.11 9.17 41.39
CA HIS A 265 15.02 8.87 40.29
C HIS A 265 15.67 10.14 39.69
N ILE A 266 15.35 11.32 40.19
CA ILE A 266 15.94 12.57 39.72
C ILE A 266 17.35 12.73 40.32
N PRO A 267 18.40 12.89 39.49
CA PRO A 267 19.75 13.13 39.98
C PRO A 267 19.81 14.38 40.88
N GLY A 268 20.33 14.20 42.09
CA GLY A 268 20.41 15.23 43.13
C GLY A 268 19.38 15.08 44.25
N VAL A 269 18.36 14.23 44.09
CA VAL A 269 17.39 13.90 45.16
C VAL A 269 17.93 12.76 46.03
N ARG A 270 18.04 12.99 47.35
CA ARG A 270 18.43 11.95 48.32
C ARG A 270 17.22 11.22 48.88
N GLN A 271 16.21 11.96 49.32
CA GLN A 271 15.04 11.40 49.97
C GLN A 271 13.83 12.32 49.84
N VAL A 272 12.65 11.75 49.56
CA VAL A 272 11.38 12.46 49.65
C VAL A 272 10.80 12.24 51.04
N LYS A 273 10.72 13.29 51.88
CA LYS A 273 10.12 13.19 53.23
C LYS A 273 8.60 13.27 53.18
N ARG A 274 8.08 14.21 52.40
CA ARG A 274 6.64 14.41 52.19
C ARG A 274 6.43 15.00 50.80
N LEU A 275 5.40 14.54 50.11
CA LEU A 275 4.90 15.11 48.86
C LEU A 275 3.39 15.00 48.89
N CYS A 276 2.67 16.02 48.45
CA CYS A 276 1.23 16.03 48.27
C CYS A 276 0.81 17.02 47.18
N LEU A 277 -0.43 16.89 46.73
CA LEU A 277 -1.05 17.77 45.74
C LEU A 277 -2.09 18.63 46.46
N LEU A 278 -2.02 19.95 46.26
CA LEU A 278 -2.97 20.91 46.82
C LEU A 278 -3.92 21.37 45.72
N ASP A 279 -5.23 21.35 45.96
CA ASP A 279 -6.19 21.98 45.06
C ASP A 279 -6.31 23.50 45.32
N GLN A 280 -7.22 24.16 44.59
CA GLN A 280 -7.48 25.60 44.73
C GLN A 280 -7.99 26.00 46.12
N ASP A 281 -8.64 25.07 46.84
CA ASP A 281 -9.15 25.26 48.19
C ASP A 281 -8.11 24.88 49.28
N GLN A 282 -6.85 24.64 48.88
CA GLN A 282 -5.74 24.22 49.75
C GLN A 282 -5.98 22.87 50.44
N VAL A 283 -6.84 22.02 49.87
CA VAL A 283 -7.08 20.67 50.37
C VAL A 283 -5.97 19.74 49.85
N GLU A 284 -5.42 18.93 50.75
CA GLU A 284 -4.41 17.92 50.40
C GLU A 284 -5.07 16.68 49.78
N HIS A 285 -4.61 16.35 48.58
CA HIS A 285 -4.99 15.14 47.87
C HIS A 285 -3.81 14.16 47.82
N SER A 286 -4.09 12.89 48.13
CA SER A 286 -3.14 11.78 48.00
C SER A 286 -3.30 11.03 46.69
N GLU A 287 -4.46 11.18 46.04
CA GLU A 287 -4.80 10.56 44.76
C GLU A 287 -5.68 11.53 43.96
N ILE A 288 -5.42 11.65 42.66
CA ILE A 288 -6.26 12.37 41.71
C ILE A 288 -6.79 11.38 40.68
N ARG A 289 -8.08 11.49 40.36
CA ARG A 289 -8.75 10.68 39.34
C ARG A 289 -9.46 11.60 38.35
N LEU A 290 -9.46 11.20 37.08
CA LEU A 290 -10.34 11.84 36.10
C LEU A 290 -11.81 11.66 36.51
N GLU A 291 -12.58 12.73 36.40
CA GLU A 291 -14.01 12.66 36.64
C GLU A 291 -14.71 11.73 35.63
N PRO A 292 -15.82 11.09 36.04
CA PRO A 292 -16.65 10.31 35.11
C PRO A 292 -17.19 11.14 33.93
N SER A 293 -17.37 12.46 34.11
CA SER A 293 -17.74 13.39 33.04
C SER A 293 -16.69 13.43 31.92
N GLY A 294 -15.41 13.45 32.29
CA GLY A 294 -14.28 13.68 31.39
C GLY A 294 -14.06 15.15 31.04
N ASP A 295 -14.84 16.07 31.59
CA ASP A 295 -14.79 17.49 31.21
C ASP A 295 -13.73 18.29 31.99
N LEU A 296 -13.24 17.73 33.09
CA LEU A 296 -12.22 18.31 33.94
C LEU A 296 -10.99 17.40 33.95
N CYS A 297 -9.83 17.99 33.72
CA CYS A 297 -8.54 17.30 33.76
C CYS A 297 -7.60 17.96 34.77
N PRO A 298 -6.81 17.17 35.53
CA PRO A 298 -5.84 17.74 36.44
C PRO A 298 -4.66 18.36 35.68
N VAL A 299 -4.22 19.51 36.16
CA VAL A 299 -3.05 20.23 35.66
C VAL A 299 -2.24 20.70 36.85
N LEU A 300 -0.92 20.48 36.83
CA LEU A 300 -0.04 21.12 37.79
C LEU A 300 0.22 22.56 37.34
N ALA A 301 -0.07 23.52 38.21
CA ALA A 301 0.18 24.93 37.97
C ALA A 301 1.44 25.38 38.71
N TYR A 302 2.37 26.00 37.99
CA TYR A 302 3.59 26.51 38.59
C TYR A 302 3.20 27.75 39.41
N PRO A 303 3.56 27.83 40.70
CA PRO A 303 3.05 28.91 41.55
C PRO A 303 3.55 30.26 41.04
N GLY A 304 2.64 31.14 40.60
CA GLY A 304 2.99 32.46 40.05
C GLY A 304 3.55 33.43 41.10
N GLU A 305 3.30 33.19 42.39
CA GLU A 305 3.85 33.99 43.47
C GLU A 305 5.10 33.33 44.09
N PRO A 306 6.20 34.08 44.31
CA PRO A 306 7.43 33.55 44.91
C PRO A 306 7.23 32.91 46.30
N GLY A 307 6.24 33.37 47.06
CA GLY A 307 5.90 32.80 48.36
C GLY A 307 5.32 31.38 48.25
N ALA A 308 4.52 31.14 47.22
CA ALA A 308 3.87 29.85 46.98
C ALA A 308 4.85 28.80 46.40
N THR A 309 5.96 29.21 45.78
CA THR A 309 7.06 28.30 45.41
C THR A 309 7.70 27.62 46.62
N GLN A 310 7.52 28.15 47.84
CA GLN A 310 8.01 27.52 49.07
C GLN A 310 7.12 26.39 49.59
N SER A 311 5.96 26.15 48.97
CA SER A 311 5.08 25.02 49.33
C SER A 311 5.80 23.68 49.15
N LEU A 312 6.66 23.58 48.14
CA LEU A 312 7.60 22.47 47.97
C LEU A 312 9.00 22.89 48.45
N ARG A 313 9.41 22.36 49.60
CA ARG A 313 10.68 22.71 50.23
C ARG A 313 11.80 21.74 49.84
N LEU A 314 12.89 22.26 49.29
CA LEU A 314 14.13 21.51 49.11
C LEU A 314 15.08 21.80 50.27
N VAL A 315 15.59 20.75 50.93
CA VAL A 315 16.49 20.86 52.09
C VAL A 315 17.79 20.13 51.77
N HIS A 316 18.94 20.76 52.01
CA HIS A 316 20.21 20.08 51.87
C HIS A 316 20.39 19.09 53.01
N GLY A 317 20.51 17.79 52.67
CA GLY A 317 20.66 16.76 53.69
C GLY A 317 21.96 16.96 54.47
N LYS A 318 21.90 16.98 55.81
CA LYS A 318 23.09 17.10 56.69
C LYS A 318 24.10 16.01 56.35
N SER A 319 25.16 16.36 55.62
CA SER A 319 26.28 15.46 55.38
C SER A 319 26.88 15.04 56.73
N ALA A 320 26.93 13.74 56.99
CA ALA A 320 27.63 13.18 58.15
C ALA A 320 29.14 13.37 57.96
N GLY A 321 29.65 14.56 58.26
CA GLY A 321 31.05 14.91 58.16
C GLY A 321 31.27 16.42 58.09
N GLN A 322 31.58 17.01 59.25
CA GLN A 322 32.16 18.34 59.48
C GLN A 322 31.77 19.49 58.52
N LEU A 323 30.90 20.38 59.02
CA LEU A 323 30.68 21.73 58.50
C LEU A 323 32.01 22.51 58.37
N PRO A 324 32.33 23.09 57.20
CA PRO A 324 33.07 24.34 57.16
C PRO A 324 32.14 25.44 57.69
N VAL A 325 32.60 26.14 58.71
CA VAL A 325 31.92 27.29 59.32
C VAL A 325 31.57 28.32 58.25
N GLY A 326 30.27 28.47 57.97
CA GLY A 326 29.76 29.47 57.01
C GLY A 326 28.31 29.28 56.56
N SER A 327 27.74 28.07 56.63
CA SER A 327 26.33 27.83 56.28
C SER A 327 25.43 28.07 57.50
N GLN A 328 24.93 29.30 57.64
CA GLN A 328 23.88 29.64 58.61
C GLN A 328 22.65 28.77 58.36
N ASP A 329 22.08 28.23 59.44
CA ASP A 329 20.73 27.67 59.47
C ASP A 329 19.74 28.70 58.90
N ASP A 330 19.14 28.39 57.75
CA ASP A 330 18.13 29.23 57.10
C ASP A 330 16.79 29.16 57.87
N ASP A 331 16.35 30.35 58.30
CA ASP A 331 15.05 30.70 58.90
C ASP A 331 13.86 30.12 58.09
N PRO A 332 12.73 29.69 58.69
CA PRO A 332 11.63 28.97 58.03
C PRO A 332 10.82 29.75 56.98
N ARG A 333 11.26 30.94 56.56
CA ARG A 333 10.70 31.77 55.49
C ARG A 333 11.86 32.52 54.85
N MET A 334 12.26 32.20 53.60
CA MET A 334 13.29 33.01 52.95
C MET A 334 12.79 34.47 52.82
N PRO A 335 13.50 35.48 53.36
CA PRO A 335 13.08 36.87 53.24
C PRO A 335 13.02 37.30 51.76
N GLY A 336 12.00 38.10 51.43
CA GLY A 336 11.41 38.21 50.09
C GLY A 336 12.34 38.32 48.88
N ARG A 337 13.54 38.90 48.99
CA ARG A 337 14.48 39.03 47.86
C ARG A 337 15.10 37.70 47.42
N ARG A 338 15.43 36.80 48.35
CA ARG A 338 16.00 35.47 48.03
C ARG A 338 14.93 34.52 47.47
N ALA A 339 13.71 34.60 48.00
CA ALA A 339 12.56 33.84 47.49
C ALA A 339 12.24 34.22 46.03
N VAL A 340 12.25 35.52 45.71
CA VAL A 340 12.07 36.01 44.34
C VAL A 340 13.18 35.50 43.41
N GLN A 341 14.44 35.56 43.82
CA GLN A 341 15.56 35.05 43.01
C GLN A 341 15.47 33.54 42.76
N PHE A 342 15.13 32.76 43.78
CA PHE A 342 14.93 31.32 43.62
C PHE A 342 13.79 31.03 42.65
N HIS A 343 12.65 31.70 42.82
CA HIS A 343 11.50 31.58 41.92
C HIS A 343 11.84 31.92 40.45
N GLU A 344 12.57 33.02 40.21
CA GLU A 344 13.03 33.41 38.87
C GLU A 344 13.99 32.37 38.26
N GLN A 345 14.92 31.83 39.06
CA GLN A 345 15.84 30.79 38.61
C GLN A 345 15.10 29.50 38.24
N VAL A 346 14.16 29.06 39.08
CA VAL A 346 13.32 27.89 38.80
C VAL A 346 12.53 28.10 37.51
N ALA A 347 11.89 29.27 37.35
CA ALA A 347 11.14 29.59 36.14
C ALA A 347 12.01 29.57 34.87
N LEU A 348 13.28 30.01 34.96
CA LEU A 348 14.22 29.93 33.83
C LEU A 348 14.58 28.49 33.47
N TYR A 349 14.88 27.65 34.46
CA TYR A 349 15.16 26.22 34.21
C TYR A 349 13.93 25.48 33.70
N LEU A 350 12.74 25.79 34.22
CA LEU A 350 11.48 25.21 33.77
C LEU A 350 11.21 25.56 32.30
N ARG A 351 11.33 26.84 31.93
CA ARG A 351 11.22 27.28 30.52
C ARG A 351 12.20 26.57 29.60
N LYS A 352 13.41 26.26 30.08
CA LYS A 352 14.39 25.49 29.31
C LYS A 352 13.91 24.06 29.08
N LEU A 353 13.42 23.37 30.12
CA LEU A 353 12.88 22.01 30.02
C LEU A 353 11.65 21.94 29.11
N GLU A 354 10.73 22.90 29.25
CA GLU A 354 9.57 23.05 28.37
C GLU A 354 9.99 23.25 26.91
N PHE A 355 10.93 24.17 26.65
CA PHE A 355 11.46 24.39 25.32
C PHE A 355 12.12 23.14 24.72
N GLU A 356 12.89 22.38 25.50
CA GLU A 356 13.52 21.13 25.04
C GLU A 356 12.47 20.06 24.70
N TYR A 357 11.41 19.96 25.50
CA TYR A 357 10.29 19.05 25.26
C TYR A 357 9.49 19.44 24.02
N ASP A 358 9.13 20.73 23.90
CA ASP A 358 8.40 21.24 22.74
C ASP A 358 9.25 21.10 21.47
N ALA A 359 10.54 21.40 21.55
CA ALA A 359 11.46 21.19 20.43
C ALA A 359 11.53 19.71 20.04
N PHE A 360 11.48 18.78 20.98
CA PHE A 360 11.38 17.35 20.67
C PHE A 360 10.05 17.01 19.98
N ARG A 361 8.92 17.48 20.50
CA ARG A 361 7.59 17.25 19.92
C ARG A 361 7.36 17.86 18.55
N ASN A 362 8.17 18.83 18.16
CA ASN A 362 8.10 19.48 16.86
C ASN A 362 9.16 18.95 15.86
N ASN A 363 10.06 18.06 16.28
CA ASN A 363 11.14 17.55 15.44
C ASN A 363 10.85 16.15 14.92
N ASP A 364 10.96 15.96 13.61
CA ASP A 364 10.84 14.64 12.96
C ASP A 364 11.81 13.62 13.58
N GLY A 365 11.31 12.41 13.83
CA GLY A 365 12.03 11.30 14.45
C GLY A 365 13.11 10.68 13.57
N GLN A 366 13.27 11.15 12.32
CA GLN A 366 14.29 10.73 11.36
C GLN A 366 14.31 9.22 11.08
N LEU A 367 13.15 8.56 11.16
CA LEU A 367 12.99 7.11 10.99
C LEU A 367 13.76 6.55 9.78
N ARG A 368 13.67 7.23 8.63
CA ARG A 368 14.36 6.84 7.38
C ARG A 368 15.88 6.73 7.51
N ARG A 369 16.51 7.50 8.40
CA ARG A 369 17.98 7.44 8.62
C ARG A 369 18.40 6.24 9.47
N LEU A 370 17.50 5.72 10.28
CA LEU A 370 17.76 4.60 11.19
C LEU A 370 17.63 3.24 10.50
N LEU A 371 16.83 3.19 9.43
CA LEU A 371 16.59 1.99 8.65
C LEU A 371 17.80 1.66 7.77
N LYS A 372 18.32 0.46 7.96
CA LYS A 372 19.41 -0.10 7.15
C LYS A 372 18.80 -1.09 6.17
N LEU A 373 18.59 -0.64 4.93
CA LEU A 373 18.10 -1.51 3.87
C LEU A 373 19.23 -2.41 3.33
N PRO A 374 18.90 -3.57 2.75
CA PRO A 374 19.88 -4.41 2.08
C PRO A 374 20.58 -3.64 0.96
N HIS A 375 21.88 -3.90 0.79
CA HIS A 375 22.67 -3.39 -0.32
C HIS A 375 23.39 -4.57 -0.97
N GLY A 376 23.43 -4.58 -2.30
CA GLY A 376 24.22 -5.53 -3.07
C GLY A 376 25.31 -4.85 -3.87
N THR A 377 26.09 -5.66 -4.55
CA THR A 377 27.11 -5.23 -5.50
C THR A 377 26.61 -5.49 -6.91
N TYR A 378 26.65 -4.46 -7.77
CA TYR A 378 26.33 -4.67 -9.19
C TYR A 378 27.34 -5.62 -9.83
N ARG A 379 26.83 -6.62 -10.57
CA ARG A 379 27.62 -7.56 -11.34
C ARG A 379 27.07 -7.61 -12.76
N ALA A 380 27.95 -7.62 -13.75
CA ALA A 380 27.59 -7.89 -15.15
C ALA A 380 27.56 -9.41 -15.34
N LEU A 381 26.38 -10.00 -15.18
CA LEU A 381 26.24 -11.46 -15.13
C LEU A 381 26.18 -12.10 -16.51
N ASP A 382 25.80 -11.32 -17.53
CA ASP A 382 25.64 -11.68 -18.94
C ASP A 382 26.95 -11.64 -19.74
N GLU A 383 28.08 -11.30 -19.13
CA GLU A 383 29.38 -11.37 -19.80
C GLU A 383 29.77 -12.83 -20.07
N TYR A 384 29.78 -13.21 -21.35
CA TYR A 384 30.09 -14.57 -21.78
C TYR A 384 31.50 -14.67 -22.38
N SER A 385 32.25 -15.71 -21.99
CA SER A 385 33.55 -16.05 -22.56
C SER A 385 33.50 -17.43 -23.19
N SER A 386 33.94 -17.55 -24.44
CA SER A 386 33.83 -18.81 -25.18
C SER A 386 34.62 -19.94 -24.54
N VAL A 387 33.98 -21.10 -24.33
CA VAL A 387 34.70 -22.30 -23.89
C VAL A 387 35.66 -22.79 -24.98
N GLY A 388 35.33 -22.57 -26.26
CA GLY A 388 36.20 -22.85 -27.39
C GLY A 388 37.60 -22.23 -27.29
N GLU A 389 37.77 -21.11 -26.60
CA GLU A 389 39.08 -20.48 -26.37
C GLU A 389 40.05 -21.34 -25.57
N HIS A 390 39.53 -22.20 -24.70
CA HIS A 390 40.34 -23.08 -23.87
C HIS A 390 40.74 -24.38 -24.59
N THR A 391 40.33 -24.57 -25.84
CA THR A 391 40.78 -25.73 -26.62
C THR A 391 42.25 -25.63 -27.00
N PRO A 392 42.96 -26.78 -27.12
CA PRO A 392 44.30 -26.79 -27.69
C PRO A 392 44.31 -26.20 -29.10
N ALA A 393 45.33 -25.39 -29.44
CA ALA A 393 45.42 -24.68 -30.72
C ALA A 393 45.29 -25.58 -31.97
N ILE A 394 45.60 -26.88 -31.86
CA ILE A 394 45.44 -27.85 -32.95
C ILE A 394 43.96 -28.06 -33.38
N TYR A 395 43.00 -27.71 -32.53
CA TYR A 395 41.57 -27.77 -32.86
C TYR A 395 41.17 -26.64 -33.82
N GLY A 396 41.93 -25.54 -33.85
CA GLY A 396 41.74 -24.44 -34.81
C GLY A 396 40.49 -23.59 -34.62
N ILE A 397 39.83 -23.66 -33.45
CA ILE A 397 38.57 -22.96 -33.16
C ILE A 397 38.68 -21.83 -32.13
N ASN A 398 39.81 -21.71 -31.45
CA ASN A 398 40.16 -20.60 -30.55
C ASN A 398 40.74 -19.40 -31.34
N HIS A 399 41.18 -18.35 -30.65
CA HIS A 399 41.66 -17.11 -31.27
C HIS A 399 42.86 -17.27 -32.21
N TYR A 400 43.66 -18.34 -32.07
CA TYR A 400 44.74 -18.63 -33.02
C TYR A 400 44.19 -19.04 -34.39
N GLY A 401 43.01 -19.68 -34.40
CA GLY A 401 42.34 -20.18 -35.60
C GLY A 401 43.19 -21.19 -36.38
N VAL A 402 42.76 -21.45 -37.62
CA VAL A 402 43.55 -22.23 -38.59
C VAL A 402 44.44 -21.28 -39.39
N PRO A 403 45.76 -21.54 -39.53
CA PRO A 403 46.66 -20.77 -40.37
C PRO A 403 46.12 -20.57 -41.78
N LYS A 404 46.20 -19.34 -42.33
CA LYS A 404 45.72 -19.03 -43.69
C LYS A 404 46.42 -19.82 -44.80
N SER A 405 47.58 -20.41 -44.52
CA SER A 405 48.34 -21.26 -45.43
C SER A 405 47.79 -22.69 -45.54
N ASP A 406 46.93 -23.11 -44.60
CA ASP A 406 46.46 -24.49 -44.54
C ASP A 406 45.38 -24.78 -45.60
N PRO A 407 45.21 -26.05 -46.01
CA PRO A 407 44.23 -26.40 -47.03
C PRO A 407 42.79 -26.02 -46.65
N PRO A 408 41.91 -25.69 -47.62
CA PRO A 408 40.50 -25.35 -47.36
C PRO A 408 39.74 -26.40 -46.55
N GLU A 409 40.11 -27.68 -46.66
CA GLU A 409 39.53 -28.77 -45.89
C GLU A 409 39.76 -28.64 -44.38
N VAL A 410 40.92 -28.13 -43.97
CA VAL A 410 41.25 -27.90 -42.55
C VAL A 410 40.40 -26.78 -41.98
N HIS A 411 40.25 -25.68 -42.74
CA HIS A 411 39.33 -24.60 -42.40
C HIS A 411 37.88 -25.09 -42.31
N ALA A 412 37.44 -25.95 -43.23
CA ALA A 412 36.09 -26.50 -43.22
C ALA A 412 35.83 -27.39 -41.99
N ARG A 413 36.78 -28.25 -41.60
CA ARG A 413 36.68 -29.10 -40.39
C ARG A 413 36.64 -28.28 -39.11
N ALA A 414 37.47 -27.24 -39.00
CA ALA A 414 37.45 -26.33 -37.85
C ALA A 414 36.08 -25.61 -37.74
N ARG A 415 35.53 -25.13 -38.86
CA ARG A 415 34.18 -24.54 -38.89
C ARG A 415 33.09 -25.55 -38.49
N GLN A 416 33.19 -26.80 -38.94
CA GLN A 416 32.24 -27.84 -38.57
C GLN A 416 32.27 -28.12 -37.06
N LEU A 417 33.46 -28.20 -36.46
CA LEU A 417 33.60 -28.37 -35.01
C LEU A 417 33.06 -27.15 -34.25
N LYS A 418 33.32 -25.94 -34.75
CA LYS A 418 32.76 -24.72 -34.17
C LYS A 418 31.23 -24.72 -34.22
N ALA A 419 30.65 -25.13 -35.34
CA ALA A 419 29.20 -25.30 -35.49
C ALA A 419 28.63 -26.38 -34.56
N TYR A 420 29.40 -27.44 -34.29
CA TYR A 420 29.02 -28.45 -33.30
C TYR A 420 28.99 -27.91 -31.87
N LEU A 421 29.93 -27.04 -31.50
CA LEU A 421 30.00 -26.45 -30.15
C LEU A 421 29.03 -25.27 -29.94
N TYR A 422 28.65 -24.57 -31.01
CA TYR A 422 27.81 -23.37 -30.93
C TYR A 422 26.52 -23.54 -30.09
N PRO A 423 25.73 -24.62 -30.21
CA PRO A 423 24.53 -24.79 -29.38
C PRO A 423 24.83 -24.79 -27.88
N PHE A 424 25.96 -25.36 -27.46
CA PHE A 424 26.36 -25.38 -26.05
C PHE A 424 26.79 -24.00 -25.59
N GLU A 425 27.55 -23.27 -26.40
CA GLU A 425 27.96 -21.89 -26.15
C GLU A 425 26.72 -20.99 -25.99
N GLN A 426 25.76 -21.12 -26.92
CA GLN A 426 24.53 -20.34 -26.91
C GLN A 426 23.64 -20.64 -25.68
N ILE A 427 23.54 -21.89 -25.25
CA ILE A 427 22.78 -22.26 -24.03
C ILE A 427 23.42 -21.63 -22.79
N MET A 428 24.75 -21.66 -22.68
CA MET A 428 25.46 -21.05 -21.55
C MET A 428 25.32 -19.53 -21.54
N ALA A 429 25.44 -18.88 -22.71
CA ALA A 429 25.22 -17.44 -22.84
C ALA A 429 23.78 -17.03 -22.48
N ASN A 430 22.77 -17.76 -22.97
CA ASN A 430 21.37 -17.52 -22.63
C ASN A 430 21.08 -17.73 -21.13
N TYR A 431 21.76 -18.67 -20.48
CA TYR A 431 21.67 -18.85 -19.03
C TYR A 431 22.16 -17.61 -18.29
N LEU A 432 23.32 -17.07 -18.66
CA LEU A 432 23.89 -15.86 -18.08
C LEU A 432 23.01 -14.62 -18.35
N ALA A 433 22.48 -14.49 -19.56
CA ALA A 433 21.50 -13.45 -19.89
C ALA A 433 20.23 -13.57 -19.01
N SER A 434 19.76 -14.79 -18.77
CA SER A 434 18.62 -15.03 -17.89
C SER A 434 18.92 -14.74 -16.42
N LEU A 435 20.16 -14.99 -15.98
CA LEU A 435 20.65 -14.64 -14.65
C LEU A 435 20.67 -13.11 -14.46
N GLN A 436 21.16 -12.36 -15.46
CA GLN A 436 21.09 -10.89 -15.50
C GLN A 436 19.64 -10.37 -15.52
N GLY A 437 18.73 -11.13 -16.16
CA GLY A 437 17.31 -10.82 -16.26
C GLY A 437 16.49 -11.06 -14.99
N ILE A 438 17.03 -11.72 -13.95
CA ILE A 438 16.30 -12.05 -12.71
C ILE A 438 15.65 -10.82 -12.09
N LYS A 439 16.38 -9.70 -11.97
CA LYS A 439 15.84 -8.45 -11.41
C LYS A 439 14.56 -7.97 -12.09
N ARG A 440 14.48 -8.18 -13.41
CA ARG A 440 13.36 -7.73 -14.24
C ARG A 440 12.23 -8.76 -14.24
N LEU A 441 12.58 -10.06 -14.16
CA LEU A 441 11.61 -11.14 -13.98
C LEU A 441 10.88 -11.03 -12.63
N TYR A 442 11.57 -10.66 -11.56
CA TYR A 442 11.03 -10.44 -10.21
C TYR A 442 10.74 -8.95 -9.93
N SER A 443 10.16 -8.26 -10.92
CA SER A 443 9.71 -6.88 -10.74
C SER A 443 8.24 -6.69 -11.09
N ALA A 444 7.74 -5.49 -10.82
CA ALA A 444 6.44 -4.97 -11.22
C ALA A 444 6.52 -4.29 -12.62
N ASP A 445 7.53 -4.59 -13.45
CA ASP A 445 7.62 -4.12 -14.83
C ASP A 445 6.51 -4.73 -15.69
N ALA A 446 5.59 -3.86 -16.14
CA ALA A 446 4.48 -4.22 -17.03
C ALA A 446 4.89 -4.26 -18.50
N THR A 447 6.09 -3.75 -18.84
CA THR A 447 6.62 -3.75 -20.21
C THR A 447 7.36 -5.03 -20.57
N LEU A 448 7.56 -5.92 -19.58
CA LEU A 448 8.21 -7.20 -19.79
C LEU A 448 7.36 -8.11 -20.68
N ASP A 449 7.96 -8.64 -21.73
CA ASP A 449 7.32 -9.47 -22.75
C ASP A 449 7.89 -10.90 -22.84
N ARG A 450 8.88 -11.21 -21.97
CA ARG A 450 9.62 -12.48 -21.91
C ARG A 450 10.05 -12.83 -20.49
N THR A 451 10.26 -14.11 -20.22
CA THR A 451 10.77 -14.67 -18.96
C THR A 451 12.07 -15.44 -19.14
N TYR A 452 12.42 -15.78 -20.39
CA TYR A 452 13.76 -16.21 -20.78
C TYR A 452 14.45 -15.12 -21.59
N PHE A 453 15.75 -14.95 -21.35
CA PHE A 453 16.54 -13.91 -22.00
C PHE A 453 17.63 -14.56 -22.83
N ALA A 454 17.81 -14.09 -24.05
CA ALA A 454 18.84 -14.57 -24.94
C ALA A 454 19.97 -13.53 -25.07
N GLN A 455 21.15 -14.02 -25.44
CA GLN A 455 22.29 -13.18 -25.80
C GLN A 455 22.69 -13.50 -27.23
N TYR A 456 22.81 -12.48 -28.06
CA TYR A 456 23.43 -12.66 -29.38
C TYR A 456 24.94 -12.81 -29.20
N LEU A 457 25.50 -13.92 -29.68
CA LEU A 457 26.94 -14.17 -29.65
C LEU A 457 27.55 -13.70 -30.96
N SER A 458 28.55 -12.83 -30.89
CA SER A 458 29.28 -12.35 -32.07
C SER A 458 30.74 -12.79 -32.03
N ASP A 459 31.55 -12.28 -32.98
CA ASP A 459 32.99 -12.51 -33.00
C ASP A 459 33.72 -11.94 -31.77
N THR A 460 33.09 -11.05 -30.98
CA THR A 460 33.66 -10.56 -29.71
C THR A 460 33.62 -11.61 -28.60
N GLU A 461 32.53 -12.37 -28.49
CA GLU A 461 32.38 -13.40 -27.45
C GLU A 461 32.97 -14.74 -27.91
N VAL A 462 32.76 -15.10 -29.19
CA VAL A 462 33.18 -16.37 -29.79
C VAL A 462 33.90 -16.08 -31.11
N PRO A 463 35.24 -16.13 -31.18
CA PRO A 463 35.97 -15.59 -32.34
C PRO A 463 35.73 -16.37 -33.64
N ASN A 464 35.44 -15.67 -34.74
CA ASN A 464 35.06 -16.24 -36.04
C ASN A 464 33.75 -17.06 -35.98
N LEU A 465 32.79 -16.69 -35.13
CA LEU A 465 31.45 -17.25 -35.09
C LEU A 465 30.57 -16.72 -36.22
N GLU A 466 30.71 -15.46 -36.61
CA GLU A 466 29.80 -14.79 -37.57
C GLU A 466 29.76 -15.47 -38.94
N ILE A 467 30.83 -16.19 -39.31
CA ILE A 467 30.86 -17.00 -40.54
C ILE A 467 29.84 -18.15 -40.55
N LEU A 468 29.34 -18.55 -39.38
CA LEU A 468 28.31 -19.59 -39.24
C LEU A 468 26.90 -19.04 -39.37
N TYR A 469 26.69 -17.73 -39.18
CA TYR A 469 25.38 -17.10 -39.36
C TYR A 469 25.04 -16.92 -40.85
N HIS A 470 23.76 -17.03 -41.16
CA HIS A 470 23.24 -16.50 -42.43
C HIS A 470 23.31 -14.97 -42.38
N ARG A 471 23.56 -14.30 -43.51
CA ARG A 471 23.86 -12.85 -43.58
C ARG A 471 22.77 -11.92 -43.04
N ASP A 472 21.56 -12.44 -42.85
CA ASP A 472 20.38 -11.68 -42.43
C ASP A 472 20.00 -11.93 -40.97
N ILE A 473 20.77 -12.75 -40.23
CA ILE A 473 20.50 -13.08 -38.82
C ILE A 473 21.15 -12.02 -37.92
N GLY A 474 20.35 -11.48 -36.99
CA GLY A 474 20.81 -10.56 -35.96
C GLY A 474 20.26 -10.89 -34.57
N PRO A 475 20.45 -9.98 -33.59
CA PRO A 475 20.03 -10.21 -32.21
C PRO A 475 18.53 -10.48 -32.04
N ALA A 476 17.69 -9.78 -32.82
CA ALA A 476 16.24 -9.94 -32.76
C ALA A 476 15.78 -11.35 -33.17
N ASP A 477 16.50 -12.00 -34.08
CA ASP A 477 16.17 -13.36 -34.53
C ASP A 477 16.49 -14.40 -33.45
N VAL A 478 17.60 -14.22 -32.74
CA VAL A 478 17.98 -15.11 -31.61
C VAL A 478 16.97 -14.97 -30.46
N ASP A 479 16.58 -13.74 -30.16
CA ASP A 479 15.51 -13.47 -29.20
C ASP A 479 14.19 -14.13 -29.62
N ALA A 480 13.79 -13.98 -30.89
CA ALA A 480 12.56 -14.54 -31.41
C ALA A 480 12.49 -16.06 -31.24
N VAL A 481 13.59 -16.78 -31.52
CA VAL A 481 13.67 -18.24 -31.33
C VAL A 481 13.40 -18.64 -29.88
N LEU A 482 13.95 -17.91 -28.91
CA LEU A 482 13.72 -18.20 -27.49
C LEU A 482 12.32 -17.78 -27.04
N MET A 483 11.81 -16.65 -27.53
CA MET A 483 10.46 -16.16 -27.23
C MET A 483 9.37 -17.11 -27.75
N GLU A 484 9.57 -17.77 -28.89
CA GLU A 484 8.64 -18.80 -29.40
C GLU A 484 8.48 -19.99 -28.45
N GLN A 485 9.51 -20.29 -27.66
CA GLN A 485 9.51 -21.36 -26.66
C GLN A 485 9.11 -20.88 -25.26
N ASP A 486 8.96 -19.57 -25.08
CA ASP A 486 8.65 -18.96 -23.80
C ASP A 486 7.14 -19.02 -23.53
N VAL A 487 6.76 -19.80 -22.51
CA VAL A 487 5.41 -19.79 -21.96
C VAL A 487 5.25 -18.57 -21.04
N PHE A 488 5.43 -17.38 -21.63
CA PHE A 488 5.58 -16.11 -20.94
C PHE A 488 4.48 -15.87 -19.92
N THR A 489 3.22 -16.00 -20.36
CA THR A 489 2.05 -15.68 -19.53
C THR A 489 1.95 -16.61 -18.32
N ASP A 490 2.20 -17.91 -18.48
CA ASP A 490 2.18 -18.87 -17.36
C ASP A 490 3.29 -18.59 -16.36
N ARG A 491 4.54 -18.49 -16.84
CA ARG A 491 5.70 -18.33 -15.97
C ARG A 491 5.69 -16.98 -15.25
N ARG A 492 5.37 -15.90 -15.96
CA ARG A 492 5.28 -14.56 -15.36
C ARG A 492 4.19 -14.50 -14.29
N ASN A 493 3.03 -15.14 -14.52
CA ASN A 493 1.98 -15.24 -13.51
C ASN A 493 2.45 -15.94 -12.24
N ARG A 494 3.17 -17.07 -12.35
CA ARG A 494 3.71 -17.80 -11.19
C ARG A 494 4.74 -17.00 -10.38
N VAL A 495 5.56 -16.20 -11.07
CA VAL A 495 6.50 -15.29 -10.39
C VAL A 495 5.74 -14.23 -9.61
N LEU A 496 4.75 -13.59 -10.22
CA LEU A 496 3.91 -12.59 -9.53
C LEU A 496 3.11 -13.19 -8.37
N ASP A 497 2.64 -14.43 -8.48
CA ASP A 497 2.00 -15.15 -7.37
C ASP A 497 2.98 -15.35 -6.20
N SER A 498 4.24 -15.65 -6.50
CA SER A 498 5.28 -15.78 -5.48
C SER A 498 5.56 -14.44 -4.79
N MET A 499 5.56 -13.34 -5.55
CA MET A 499 5.73 -11.98 -5.01
C MET A 499 4.56 -11.57 -4.11
N LEU A 500 3.32 -11.85 -4.52
CA LEU A 500 2.12 -11.61 -3.71
C LEU A 500 2.12 -12.46 -2.42
N ALA A 501 2.56 -13.72 -2.52
CA ALA A 501 2.61 -14.63 -1.39
C ALA A 501 3.57 -14.16 -0.26
N LEU A 502 4.60 -13.37 -0.58
CA LEU A 502 5.47 -12.74 0.45
C LEU A 502 4.68 -11.90 1.45
N TYR A 503 3.54 -11.36 1.03
CA TYR A 503 2.66 -10.52 1.83
C TYR A 503 1.36 -11.22 2.26
N GLY A 504 1.28 -12.54 2.07
CA GLY A 504 0.07 -13.32 2.36
C GLY A 504 -1.10 -13.04 1.41
N GLU A 505 -0.82 -12.50 0.23
CA GLU A 505 -1.84 -12.16 -0.76
C GLU A 505 -2.06 -13.27 -1.79
N VAL A 506 -3.32 -13.48 -2.18
CA VAL A 506 -3.72 -14.43 -3.23
C VAL A 506 -4.68 -13.74 -4.18
N PHE A 507 -4.35 -13.74 -5.48
CA PHE A 507 -5.20 -13.13 -6.49
C PHE A 507 -6.31 -14.11 -6.96
N PRO A 508 -7.59 -13.69 -7.07
CA PRO A 508 -8.71 -14.56 -7.44
C PRO A 508 -8.77 -14.86 -8.96
N ALA A 509 -7.69 -15.43 -9.50
CA ALA A 509 -7.50 -15.63 -10.93
C ALA A 509 -8.59 -16.51 -11.58
N ASP A 510 -9.00 -17.60 -10.93
CA ASP A 510 -10.00 -18.53 -11.48
C ASP A 510 -11.39 -17.90 -11.59
N ALA A 511 -11.79 -17.14 -10.57
CA ALA A 511 -13.06 -16.44 -10.56
C ALA A 511 -13.06 -15.32 -11.60
N LEU A 512 -11.97 -14.54 -11.68
CA LEU A 512 -11.83 -13.50 -12.70
C LEU A 512 -11.87 -14.10 -14.11
N LYS A 513 -11.16 -15.20 -14.37
CA LYS A 513 -11.16 -15.90 -15.66
C LYS A 513 -12.54 -16.35 -16.11
N ARG A 514 -13.40 -16.74 -15.15
CA ARG A 514 -14.77 -17.16 -15.44
C ARG A 514 -15.67 -16.01 -15.87
N TYR A 515 -15.48 -14.82 -15.29
CA TYR A 515 -16.41 -13.70 -15.45
C TYR A 515 -15.86 -12.54 -16.27
N ASP A 516 -14.57 -12.51 -16.62
CA ASP A 516 -14.00 -11.50 -17.50
C ASP A 516 -14.34 -11.78 -18.97
N VAL A 517 -15.42 -11.14 -19.41
CA VAL A 517 -15.90 -11.17 -20.80
C VAL A 517 -15.20 -10.15 -21.70
N TYR A 518 -14.38 -9.26 -21.14
CA TYR A 518 -13.75 -8.17 -21.88
C TYR A 518 -12.43 -8.59 -22.51
N HIS A 519 -11.66 -9.44 -21.82
CA HIS A 519 -10.31 -9.86 -22.24
C HIS A 519 -10.22 -11.33 -22.66
N ALA A 520 -11.30 -11.94 -23.15
CA ALA A 520 -11.33 -13.37 -23.51
C ALA A 520 -10.19 -13.82 -24.46
N GLY A 521 -9.69 -12.93 -25.32
CA GLY A 521 -8.58 -13.20 -26.25
C GLY A 521 -7.16 -13.02 -25.68
N ASP A 522 -7.01 -12.34 -24.54
CA ASP A 522 -5.70 -11.98 -23.96
C ASP A 522 -5.70 -11.99 -22.42
N PHE A 523 -6.49 -12.89 -21.83
CA PHE A 523 -6.70 -12.96 -20.38
C PHE A 523 -5.38 -13.13 -19.59
N GLY A 524 -4.42 -13.88 -20.15
CA GLY A 524 -3.14 -14.14 -19.49
C GLY A 524 -2.33 -12.87 -19.23
N ARG A 525 -2.30 -11.93 -20.19
CA ARG A 525 -1.64 -10.63 -20.02
C ARG A 525 -2.44 -9.70 -19.13
N HIS A 526 -3.77 -9.68 -19.30
CA HIS A 526 -4.65 -8.92 -18.41
C HIS A 526 -4.46 -9.31 -16.93
N LEU A 527 -4.33 -10.61 -16.63
CA LEU A 527 -4.08 -11.11 -15.28
C LEU A 527 -2.72 -10.65 -14.72
N ILE A 528 -1.67 -10.65 -15.55
CA ILE A 528 -0.34 -10.12 -15.18
C ILE A 528 -0.45 -8.66 -14.76
N ASP A 529 -1.14 -7.84 -15.57
CA ASP A 529 -1.34 -6.43 -15.26
C ASP A 529 -2.10 -6.25 -13.94
N CYS A 530 -3.13 -7.05 -13.70
CA CYS A 530 -3.91 -6.98 -12.46
C CYS A 530 -3.05 -7.30 -11.22
N LYS A 531 -2.22 -8.34 -11.29
CA LYS A 531 -1.30 -8.71 -10.19
C LYS A 531 -0.23 -7.64 -9.96
N ILE A 532 0.34 -7.08 -11.03
CA ILE A 532 1.30 -5.97 -10.95
C ILE A 532 0.65 -4.75 -10.28
N ARG A 533 -0.58 -4.38 -10.66
CA ARG A 533 -1.30 -3.27 -10.02
C ARG A 533 -1.55 -3.54 -8.54
N LEU A 534 -1.97 -4.74 -8.17
CA LEU A 534 -2.18 -5.09 -6.76
C LEU A 534 -0.88 -4.95 -5.96
N LEU A 535 0.26 -5.43 -6.49
CA LEU A 535 1.57 -5.26 -5.86
C LEU A 535 1.91 -3.77 -5.67
N ARG A 536 1.78 -2.95 -6.72
CA ARG A 536 2.09 -1.52 -6.67
C ARG A 536 1.25 -0.74 -5.66
N HIS A 537 0.01 -1.16 -5.43
CA HIS A 537 -0.89 -0.52 -4.45
C HIS A 537 -0.91 -1.22 -3.10
N LEU A 538 -0.05 -2.21 -2.86
CA LEU A 538 -0.20 -3.11 -1.72
C LEU A 538 -0.11 -2.38 -0.38
N CYS A 539 0.93 -1.57 -0.16
CA CYS A 539 1.10 -0.79 1.09
C CYS A 539 -0.07 0.15 1.36
N GLU A 540 -0.54 0.86 0.33
CA GLU A 540 -1.68 1.76 0.46
C GLU A 540 -2.95 1.00 0.87
N LEU A 541 -3.24 -0.10 0.16
CA LEU A 541 -4.47 -0.86 0.38
C LEU A 541 -4.44 -1.66 1.69
N SER A 542 -3.27 -2.16 2.11
CA SER A 542 -3.11 -2.94 3.34
C SER A 542 -3.16 -2.06 4.58
N ALA A 543 -2.52 -0.88 4.54
CA ALA A 543 -2.54 0.07 5.64
C ALA A 543 -3.94 0.66 5.85
N ARG A 544 -4.68 0.92 4.77
CA ARG A 544 -5.96 1.65 4.81
C ARG A 544 -7.22 0.78 4.73
N ARG A 545 -7.10 -0.53 5.00
CA ARG A 545 -8.20 -1.52 4.82
C ARG A 545 -9.54 -1.13 5.47
N GLY A 546 -9.50 -0.58 6.69
CA GLY A 546 -10.69 -0.23 7.46
C GLY A 546 -11.18 1.21 7.30
N GLN A 547 -10.52 2.02 6.46
CA GLN A 547 -10.81 3.44 6.33
C GLN A 547 -12.05 3.68 5.47
N GLY A 548 -12.90 4.61 5.89
CA GLY A 548 -14.04 5.12 5.13
C GLY A 548 -13.67 6.35 4.30
N MET A 549 -14.63 6.87 3.55
CA MET A 549 -14.42 8.13 2.82
C MET A 549 -14.31 9.32 3.77
N ASN A 550 -13.54 10.34 3.38
CA ASN A 550 -13.51 11.64 4.05
C ASN A 550 -14.75 12.43 3.64
N VAL A 551 -15.69 12.58 4.56
CA VAL A 551 -16.99 13.24 4.29
C VAL A 551 -16.89 14.74 4.01
N GLN A 552 -15.71 15.36 4.23
CA GLN A 552 -15.43 16.76 3.95
C GLN A 552 -14.79 16.99 2.57
N ALA A 553 -14.44 15.93 1.85
CA ALA A 553 -13.81 15.99 0.54
C ALA A 553 -14.79 15.62 -0.60
N ALA A 554 -14.49 16.07 -1.83
CA ALA A 554 -15.32 15.81 -3.00
C ALA A 554 -15.31 14.32 -3.38
N TYR A 555 -16.47 13.65 -3.34
CA TYR A 555 -16.58 12.22 -3.67
C TYR A 555 -16.46 11.92 -5.16
N TRP A 556 -17.00 12.78 -6.03
CA TRP A 556 -17.26 12.46 -7.46
C TRP A 556 -16.07 12.63 -8.41
N GLU A 557 -14.93 13.06 -7.90
CA GLU A 557 -13.71 13.34 -8.66
C GLU A 557 -12.78 12.13 -8.75
N GLY A 558 -13.14 11.01 -8.11
CA GLY A 558 -12.33 9.78 -8.08
C GLY A 558 -11.22 9.77 -7.04
N GLU A 559 -11.11 10.81 -6.23
CA GLU A 559 -10.04 10.95 -5.22
C GLU A 559 -10.47 10.51 -3.81
N ASN A 560 -11.76 10.63 -3.48
CA ASN A 560 -12.31 10.34 -2.16
C ASN A 560 -13.23 9.11 -2.16
N TYR A 561 -12.78 8.02 -1.53
CA TYR A 561 -13.51 6.75 -1.43
C TYR A 561 -12.94 5.91 -0.28
N ALA A 562 -13.66 4.85 0.10
CA ALA A 562 -13.13 3.85 1.03
C ALA A 562 -12.12 2.94 0.32
N PRO A 563 -10.86 2.78 0.77
CA PRO A 563 -9.81 2.04 0.07
C PRO A 563 -10.17 0.58 -0.28
N MET A 564 -11.08 -0.05 0.50
CA MET A 564 -11.61 -1.35 0.15
C MET A 564 -12.35 -1.37 -1.20
N GLN A 565 -12.97 -0.27 -1.63
CA GLN A 565 -13.58 -0.14 -2.96
C GLN A 565 -12.53 -0.28 -4.06
N HIS A 566 -11.38 0.37 -3.90
CA HIS A 566 -10.29 0.31 -4.87
C HIS A 566 -9.69 -1.10 -4.92
N ARG A 567 -9.50 -1.71 -3.74
CA ARG A 567 -9.01 -3.09 -3.65
C ARG A 567 -9.94 -4.08 -4.36
N VAL A 568 -11.25 -4.03 -4.09
CA VAL A 568 -12.25 -4.89 -4.75
C VAL A 568 -12.21 -4.67 -6.27
N GLN A 569 -12.09 -3.43 -6.74
CA GLN A 569 -11.99 -3.16 -8.18
C GLN A 569 -10.75 -3.80 -8.83
N LEU A 570 -9.59 -3.75 -8.17
CA LEU A 570 -8.37 -4.40 -8.67
C LEU A 570 -8.53 -5.92 -8.72
N LEU A 571 -9.11 -6.53 -7.67
CA LEU A 571 -9.36 -7.98 -7.62
C LEU A 571 -10.40 -8.43 -8.67
N CYS A 572 -11.32 -7.53 -9.02
CA CYS A 572 -12.30 -7.73 -10.08
C CYS A 572 -11.77 -7.41 -11.49
N GLY A 573 -10.47 -7.14 -11.66
CA GLY A 573 -9.83 -6.96 -12.97
C GLY A 573 -9.96 -5.56 -13.58
N SER A 574 -10.25 -4.53 -12.78
CA SER A 574 -10.29 -3.16 -13.33
C SER A 574 -8.92 -2.70 -13.81
N SER A 575 -8.88 -2.06 -14.99
CA SER A 575 -7.66 -1.47 -15.56
C SER A 575 -7.35 -0.06 -15.08
N GLU A 576 -8.35 0.61 -14.50
CA GLU A 576 -8.25 2.00 -14.04
C GLU A 576 -8.81 2.14 -12.63
N ARG A 577 -8.46 3.25 -11.97
CA ARG A 577 -9.09 3.66 -10.71
C ARG A 577 -10.49 4.19 -11.02
N MET A 578 -11.50 3.38 -10.74
CA MET A 578 -12.90 3.64 -11.09
C MET A 578 -13.80 3.84 -9.87
N VAL A 579 -13.20 4.22 -8.74
CA VAL A 579 -13.88 4.51 -7.48
C VAL A 579 -14.25 5.99 -7.40
N GLY A 580 -15.18 6.36 -6.51
CA GLY A 580 -15.50 7.78 -6.28
C GLY A 580 -16.02 8.51 -7.52
N ARG A 581 -16.87 7.88 -8.34
CA ARG A 581 -17.41 8.49 -9.55
C ARG A 581 -18.82 8.00 -9.86
N SER A 582 -19.48 8.65 -10.81
CA SER A 582 -20.78 8.20 -11.31
C SER A 582 -20.62 6.94 -12.18
N LEU A 583 -21.48 5.95 -11.94
CA LEU A 583 -21.56 4.71 -12.71
C LEU A 583 -22.54 4.84 -13.89
N VAL A 584 -23.38 5.87 -13.91
CA VAL A 584 -24.33 6.13 -15.02
C VAL A 584 -23.85 7.19 -16.01
N GLN A 585 -22.93 8.08 -15.61
CA GLN A 585 -22.50 9.23 -16.42
C GLN A 585 -21.87 8.83 -17.77
N ALA A 586 -21.14 7.71 -17.82
CA ALA A 586 -20.48 7.23 -19.04
C ALA A 586 -21.50 6.89 -20.14
N VAL A 587 -22.66 6.36 -19.74
CA VAL A 587 -23.71 5.90 -20.67
C VAL A 587 -24.87 6.90 -20.80
N HIS A 588 -24.91 7.95 -19.98
CA HIS A 588 -25.95 8.96 -20.02
C HIS A 588 -25.41 10.36 -19.67
N ASN A 589 -25.24 11.18 -20.70
CA ASN A 589 -24.71 12.54 -20.62
C ASN A 589 -25.17 13.37 -21.84
N ASP A 590 -24.54 14.52 -22.09
CA ASP A 590 -24.91 15.42 -23.19
C ASP A 590 -24.66 14.83 -24.59
N THR A 591 -23.75 13.86 -24.73
CA THR A 591 -23.39 13.23 -26.00
C THR A 591 -23.97 11.82 -26.18
N VAL A 592 -24.21 11.10 -25.08
CA VAL A 592 -24.70 9.72 -25.08
C VAL A 592 -26.01 9.60 -24.32
N GLN A 593 -27.00 8.96 -24.94
CA GLN A 593 -28.28 8.65 -24.30
C GLN A 593 -28.50 7.15 -24.13
N PHE A 594 -28.50 6.66 -22.88
CA PHE A 594 -29.01 5.34 -22.56
C PHE A 594 -30.54 5.30 -22.72
N ILE A 595 -31.03 4.54 -23.69
CA ILE A 595 -32.46 4.43 -24.06
C ILE A 595 -32.90 2.97 -24.15
N SER A 596 -34.21 2.73 -24.08
CA SER A 596 -34.75 1.38 -24.24
C SER A 596 -34.50 0.82 -25.64
N ASP A 597 -34.40 -0.51 -25.75
CA ASP A 597 -34.24 -1.21 -27.03
C ASP A 597 -35.27 -0.77 -28.07
N LYS A 598 -36.53 -0.58 -27.67
CA LYS A 598 -37.60 -0.10 -28.55
C LYS A 598 -37.30 1.29 -29.13
N ARG A 599 -36.89 2.24 -28.28
CA ARG A 599 -36.54 3.60 -28.72
C ARG A 599 -35.29 3.62 -29.60
N TYR A 600 -34.37 2.68 -29.38
CA TYR A 600 -33.21 2.51 -30.24
C TYR A 600 -33.62 1.94 -31.60
N GLN A 601 -34.50 0.94 -31.62
CA GLN A 601 -35.03 0.37 -32.85
C GLN A 601 -35.74 1.41 -33.73
N ASP A 602 -36.47 2.35 -33.12
CA ASP A 602 -37.13 3.46 -33.83
C ASP A 602 -36.13 4.44 -34.50
N LYS A 603 -34.85 4.43 -34.10
CA LYS A 603 -33.78 5.25 -34.69
C LYS A 603 -33.06 4.57 -35.86
N LEU A 604 -33.24 3.26 -36.05
CA LEU A 604 -32.59 2.51 -37.13
C LEU A 604 -33.13 2.93 -38.49
N GLU A 605 -32.25 3.11 -39.48
CA GLU A 605 -32.65 3.49 -40.84
C GLU A 605 -33.42 2.38 -41.56
N GLN A 606 -33.13 1.11 -41.21
CA GLN A 606 -33.81 -0.06 -41.76
C GLN A 606 -33.78 -1.24 -40.79
N GLN A 607 -34.67 -2.20 -41.01
CA GLN A 607 -34.64 -3.51 -40.33
C GLN A 607 -33.94 -4.53 -41.24
N VAL A 608 -33.16 -5.42 -40.64
CA VAL A 608 -32.38 -6.42 -41.37
C VAL A 608 -32.65 -7.79 -40.77
N ALA A 609 -32.97 -8.76 -41.62
CA ALA A 609 -33.11 -10.14 -41.21
C ALA A 609 -31.72 -10.80 -41.08
N PHE A 610 -31.52 -11.59 -40.04
CA PHE A 610 -30.22 -12.20 -39.72
C PHE A 610 -29.66 -13.04 -40.88
N ASP A 611 -30.52 -13.81 -41.54
CA ASP A 611 -30.21 -14.70 -42.68
C ASP A 611 -29.67 -13.95 -43.91
N HIS A 612 -29.95 -12.65 -44.03
CA HIS A 612 -29.44 -11.80 -45.11
C HIS A 612 -28.06 -11.18 -44.80
N THR A 613 -27.46 -11.49 -43.64
CA THR A 613 -26.17 -10.94 -43.22
C THR A 613 -25.09 -12.01 -43.20
N THR A 614 -23.84 -11.60 -43.36
CA THR A 614 -22.66 -12.48 -43.28
C THR A 614 -21.79 -12.12 -42.08
N ALA A 615 -21.03 -13.09 -41.53
CA ALA A 615 -20.12 -12.80 -40.41
C ALA A 615 -19.01 -11.82 -40.85
N LEU A 616 -18.66 -10.87 -39.99
CA LEU A 616 -17.60 -9.91 -40.29
C LEU A 616 -16.23 -10.61 -40.39
N ALA A 617 -15.49 -10.33 -41.46
CA ALA A 617 -14.09 -10.75 -41.59
C ALA A 617 -13.19 -9.76 -40.82
N TRP A 618 -12.71 -10.18 -39.67
CA TRP A 618 -11.88 -9.34 -38.79
C TRP A 618 -10.44 -9.25 -39.27
N THR A 619 -9.86 -8.05 -39.20
CA THR A 619 -8.42 -7.81 -39.33
C THR A 619 -7.70 -8.08 -38.01
N ALA A 620 -6.38 -8.29 -38.07
CA ALA A 620 -5.55 -8.56 -36.89
C ALA A 620 -5.51 -7.37 -35.91
N ALA A 621 -5.45 -6.15 -36.43
CA ALA A 621 -5.46 -4.91 -35.67
C ALA A 621 -6.12 -3.79 -36.50
N PRO A 622 -6.65 -2.74 -35.84
CA PRO A 622 -7.19 -1.58 -36.54
C PRO A 622 -6.08 -0.77 -37.24
N THR A 623 -6.41 -0.12 -38.36
CA THR A 623 -5.45 0.75 -39.07
C THR A 623 -5.06 1.97 -38.21
N PRO A 624 -3.75 2.26 -38.02
CA PRO A 624 -3.29 3.43 -37.26
C PRO A 624 -3.81 4.75 -37.84
N GLY A 625 -4.17 5.71 -36.97
CA GLY A 625 -4.57 7.06 -37.38
C GLY A 625 -6.02 7.25 -37.84
N THR A 626 -6.87 6.21 -37.75
CA THR A 626 -8.32 6.38 -37.98
C THR A 626 -9.00 7.12 -36.80
N PRO A 627 -10.07 7.89 -37.04
CA PRO A 627 -10.75 8.71 -36.01
C PRO A 627 -11.49 7.86 -34.95
N GLU A 628 -11.55 8.36 -33.71
CA GLU A 628 -12.26 7.69 -32.59
C GLU A 628 -13.71 7.32 -32.96
N ALA A 629 -14.18 6.17 -32.46
CA ALA A 629 -15.56 5.77 -32.68
C ALA A 629 -16.51 6.65 -31.88
N THR A 630 -17.61 7.03 -32.52
CA THR A 630 -18.78 7.60 -31.85
C THR A 630 -19.89 6.55 -31.78
N LEU A 631 -20.71 6.61 -30.74
CA LEU A 631 -21.87 5.74 -30.63
C LEU A 631 -22.86 6.03 -31.78
N PRO A 632 -23.34 5.00 -32.49
CA PRO A 632 -24.35 5.20 -33.49
C PRO A 632 -25.62 5.85 -32.93
N HIS A 633 -26.12 6.85 -33.64
CA HIS A 633 -27.28 7.67 -33.26
C HIS A 633 -27.16 8.43 -31.93
N GLY A 634 -25.94 8.57 -31.38
CA GLY A 634 -25.68 9.19 -30.07
C GLY A 634 -26.38 8.47 -28.91
N ALA A 635 -26.67 7.17 -29.08
CA ALA A 635 -27.50 6.41 -28.15
C ALA A 635 -26.89 5.05 -27.86
N LEU A 636 -27.24 4.50 -26.70
CA LEU A 636 -26.90 3.15 -26.28
C LEU A 636 -28.17 2.47 -25.77
N SER A 637 -28.35 1.20 -26.11
CA SER A 637 -29.43 0.37 -25.58
C SER A 637 -28.88 -0.77 -24.73
N PRO A 638 -29.65 -1.31 -23.77
CA PRO A 638 -29.23 -2.47 -23.00
C PRO A 638 -28.77 -3.65 -23.87
N SER A 639 -29.52 -4.00 -24.93
CA SER A 639 -29.12 -5.14 -25.76
C SER A 639 -27.84 -4.87 -26.56
N LEU A 640 -27.66 -3.65 -27.10
CA LEU A 640 -26.43 -3.29 -27.82
C LEU A 640 -25.21 -3.26 -26.89
N MET A 641 -25.37 -2.73 -25.67
CA MET A 641 -24.32 -2.66 -24.65
C MET A 641 -23.78 -4.06 -24.31
N LEU A 642 -24.65 -5.07 -24.30
CA LEU A 642 -24.28 -6.43 -23.94
C LEU A 642 -23.80 -7.25 -25.12
N ALA A 643 -24.49 -7.18 -26.26
CA ALA A 643 -24.14 -7.99 -27.42
C ALA A 643 -22.89 -7.46 -28.15
N GLY A 644 -22.68 -6.15 -28.16
CA GLY A 644 -21.63 -5.53 -28.97
C GLY A 644 -20.21 -5.64 -28.42
N ILE A 645 -19.99 -6.24 -27.24
CA ILE A 645 -18.63 -6.56 -26.75
C ILE A 645 -18.08 -7.86 -27.37
N HIS A 646 -18.96 -8.68 -27.96
CA HIS A 646 -18.63 -9.99 -28.48
C HIS A 646 -18.29 -9.94 -29.97
N LYS A 647 -17.13 -10.48 -30.33
CA LYS A 647 -16.58 -10.43 -31.70
C LYS A 647 -17.48 -11.19 -32.70
N GLU A 648 -18.04 -12.30 -32.23
CA GLU A 648 -18.92 -13.21 -32.94
C GLU A 648 -20.28 -12.59 -33.31
N ASN A 649 -20.68 -11.51 -32.65
CA ASN A 649 -21.95 -10.83 -32.91
C ASN A 649 -21.89 -9.83 -34.07
N TYR A 650 -20.69 -9.49 -34.56
CA TYR A 650 -20.53 -8.53 -35.66
C TYR A 650 -20.75 -9.20 -37.02
N ARG A 651 -21.64 -8.58 -37.82
CA ARG A 651 -22.06 -9.06 -39.13
C ARG A 651 -22.07 -7.92 -40.14
N VAL A 652 -22.15 -8.26 -41.42
CA VAL A 652 -22.17 -7.31 -42.53
C VAL A 652 -23.37 -7.60 -43.42
N LEU A 653 -24.13 -6.55 -43.73
CA LEU A 653 -25.05 -6.52 -44.86
C LEU A 653 -24.39 -5.72 -45.98
N ALA A 654 -24.05 -6.40 -47.08
CA ALA A 654 -23.42 -5.77 -48.23
C ALA A 654 -24.37 -4.78 -48.91
N GLY A 655 -23.83 -3.63 -49.33
CA GLY A 655 -24.51 -2.69 -50.22
C GLY A 655 -23.85 -2.65 -51.60
N ASP A 656 -24.65 -2.32 -52.61
CA ASP A 656 -24.21 -2.30 -54.01
C ASP A 656 -23.41 -1.03 -54.40
N ASP A 657 -23.28 -0.06 -53.49
CA ASP A 657 -22.69 1.27 -53.71
C ASP A 657 -21.31 1.46 -53.05
N GLY A 658 -20.58 0.38 -52.81
CA GLY A 658 -19.27 0.40 -52.15
C GLY A 658 -19.33 0.65 -50.64
N HIS A 659 -20.55 0.78 -50.09
CA HIS A 659 -20.81 0.90 -48.66
C HIS A 659 -21.52 -0.35 -48.15
N GLY A 660 -21.28 -0.68 -46.90
CA GLY A 660 -21.89 -1.81 -46.21
C GLY A 660 -22.47 -1.35 -44.88
N TRP A 661 -23.45 -2.10 -44.40
CA TRP A 661 -23.97 -1.96 -43.07
C TRP A 661 -23.21 -2.89 -42.13
N LEU A 662 -22.58 -2.30 -41.12
CA LEU A 662 -22.12 -3.01 -39.93
C LEU A 662 -23.34 -3.33 -39.08
N CYS A 663 -23.58 -4.62 -38.88
CA CYS A 663 -24.69 -5.13 -38.10
C CYS A 663 -24.18 -5.77 -36.80
N VAL A 664 -24.96 -5.65 -35.73
CA VAL A 664 -24.72 -6.38 -34.48
C VAL A 664 -25.90 -7.31 -34.25
N ASN A 665 -25.61 -8.60 -34.13
CA ASN A 665 -26.59 -9.59 -33.73
C ASN A 665 -26.79 -9.52 -32.21
N LEU A 666 -28.02 -9.28 -31.77
CA LEU A 666 -28.35 -9.13 -30.36
C LEU A 666 -28.84 -10.44 -29.74
N ASP A 667 -29.62 -11.20 -30.50
CA ASP A 667 -30.19 -12.50 -30.15
C ASP A 667 -30.68 -13.21 -31.42
N ASP A 668 -31.45 -14.29 -31.27
CA ASP A 668 -31.96 -15.11 -32.37
C ASP A 668 -32.94 -14.37 -33.29
N GLU A 669 -33.57 -13.29 -32.83
CA GLU A 669 -34.63 -12.58 -33.56
C GLU A 669 -34.18 -11.19 -34.04
N ARG A 670 -33.15 -10.59 -33.43
CA ARG A 670 -32.78 -9.19 -33.62
C ARG A 670 -31.34 -9.04 -34.13
N CYS A 671 -31.21 -8.63 -35.38
CA CYS A 671 -29.95 -8.17 -35.99
C CYS A 671 -30.09 -6.70 -36.40
N TRP A 672 -29.33 -5.81 -35.77
CA TRP A 672 -29.48 -4.37 -35.99
C TRP A 672 -28.37 -3.80 -36.87
N PRO A 673 -28.70 -3.11 -37.97
CA PRO A 673 -27.72 -2.39 -38.79
C PRO A 673 -27.34 -1.07 -38.09
N VAL A 674 -26.26 -1.10 -37.32
CA VAL A 674 -25.90 0.01 -36.43
C VAL A 674 -25.15 1.13 -37.14
N LEU A 675 -24.34 0.83 -38.17
CA LEU A 675 -23.51 1.83 -38.82
C LEU A 675 -23.35 1.54 -40.31
N ARG A 676 -23.48 2.56 -41.15
CA ARG A 676 -23.20 2.47 -42.59
C ARG A 676 -21.85 3.10 -42.90
N VAL A 677 -20.92 2.33 -43.44
CA VAL A 677 -19.55 2.78 -43.75
C VAL A 677 -19.07 2.24 -45.09
N ALA A 678 -17.97 2.78 -45.61
CA ALA A 678 -17.28 2.19 -46.76
C ALA A 678 -16.85 0.75 -46.44
N ASN A 679 -16.92 -0.15 -47.42
CA ASN A 679 -16.65 -1.58 -47.20
C ASN A 679 -15.26 -1.86 -46.61
N GLU A 680 -14.25 -1.06 -46.99
CA GLU A 680 -12.88 -1.16 -46.47
C GLU A 680 -12.75 -0.75 -44.99
N ALA A 681 -13.68 0.05 -44.47
CA ALA A 681 -13.66 0.55 -43.10
C ALA A 681 -14.50 -0.30 -42.10
N LEU A 682 -15.18 -1.34 -42.58
CA LEU A 682 -16.07 -2.18 -41.76
C LEU A 682 -15.34 -2.83 -40.58
N ALA A 683 -14.19 -3.46 -40.83
CA ALA A 683 -13.43 -4.14 -39.79
C ALA A 683 -12.86 -3.15 -38.75
N ASP A 684 -12.32 -2.01 -39.19
CA ASP A 684 -11.78 -0.98 -38.30
C ASP A 684 -12.88 -0.33 -37.45
N SER A 685 -14.05 -0.08 -38.05
CA SER A 685 -15.22 0.46 -37.35
C SER A 685 -15.78 -0.54 -36.33
N ALA A 686 -15.76 -1.84 -36.63
CA ALA A 686 -16.17 -2.88 -35.69
C ALA A 686 -15.22 -3.00 -34.50
N HIS A 687 -13.90 -2.98 -34.74
CA HIS A 687 -12.89 -2.92 -33.66
C HIS A 687 -13.15 -1.74 -32.74
N ARG A 688 -13.30 -0.53 -33.29
CA ARG A 688 -13.49 0.69 -32.50
C ARG A 688 -14.83 0.71 -31.75
N LEU A 689 -15.91 0.27 -32.40
CA LEU A 689 -17.22 0.17 -31.74
C LEU A 689 -17.19 -0.85 -30.61
N ARG A 690 -16.55 -2.01 -30.81
CA ARG A 690 -16.38 -3.03 -29.78
C ARG A 690 -15.61 -2.49 -28.59
N GLU A 691 -14.45 -1.87 -28.82
CA GLU A 691 -13.64 -1.28 -27.74
C GLU A 691 -14.42 -0.19 -26.99
N LEU A 692 -15.13 0.70 -27.70
CA LEU A 692 -15.99 1.70 -27.08
C LEU A 692 -17.08 1.06 -26.19
N LEU A 693 -17.73 0.00 -26.65
CA LEU A 693 -18.76 -0.70 -25.87
C LEU A 693 -18.18 -1.43 -24.66
N ILE A 694 -16.96 -1.98 -24.77
CA ILE A 694 -16.22 -2.56 -23.63
C ILE A 694 -15.90 -1.47 -22.61
N GLU A 695 -15.35 -0.34 -23.04
CA GLU A 695 -15.01 0.77 -22.15
C GLU A 695 -16.24 1.40 -21.50
N LEU A 696 -17.38 1.47 -22.18
CA LEU A 696 -18.66 1.91 -21.59
C LEU A 696 -19.16 0.92 -20.53
N ASN A 697 -19.06 -0.39 -20.79
CA ASN A 697 -19.39 -1.40 -19.78
C ASN A 697 -18.48 -1.29 -18.56
N LYS A 698 -17.16 -1.31 -18.77
CA LYS A 698 -16.17 -1.14 -17.71
C LYS A 698 -16.45 0.15 -16.95
N SER A 699 -16.63 1.28 -17.63
CA SER A 699 -16.83 2.57 -16.95
C SER A 699 -18.05 2.63 -16.03
N SER A 700 -19.08 1.83 -16.33
CA SER A 700 -20.28 1.66 -15.52
C SER A 700 -20.18 0.55 -14.46
N GLU A 701 -19.06 -0.15 -14.32
CA GLU A 701 -18.82 -1.12 -13.25
C GLU A 701 -18.18 -0.47 -12.01
N GLY A 702 -18.44 -1.05 -10.84
CA GLY A 702 -18.04 -0.51 -9.54
C GLY A 702 -19.20 -0.56 -8.56
N PHE A 703 -19.08 0.19 -7.45
CA PHE A 703 -20.14 0.31 -6.47
C PHE A 703 -20.00 1.57 -5.63
N HIS A 704 -21.14 2.03 -5.10
CA HIS A 704 -21.20 3.04 -4.05
C HIS A 704 -21.32 2.37 -2.69
N LEU A 705 -20.66 2.96 -1.69
CA LEU A 705 -20.72 2.52 -0.29
C LEU A 705 -21.41 3.60 0.54
N LEU A 706 -22.59 3.30 1.06
CA LEU A 706 -23.35 4.19 1.92
C LEU A 706 -23.31 3.69 3.36
N GLU A 707 -22.66 4.43 4.24
CA GLU A 707 -22.57 4.11 5.66
C GLU A 707 -23.77 4.63 6.42
N HIS A 708 -24.46 3.74 7.12
CA HIS A 708 -25.70 4.14 7.79
C HIS A 708 -25.43 5.04 8.98
N VAL A 709 -24.30 4.89 9.69
CA VAL A 709 -23.90 5.76 10.82
C VAL A 709 -23.92 7.25 10.44
N LEU A 710 -23.56 7.58 9.20
CA LEU A 710 -23.53 8.96 8.70
C LEU A 710 -24.93 9.53 8.39
N LEU A 711 -25.94 8.65 8.32
CA LEU A 711 -27.34 9.03 8.14
C LEU A 711 -28.05 9.31 9.47
N ARG A 712 -27.37 9.25 10.62
CA ARG A 712 -27.97 9.57 11.92
C ARG A 712 -28.50 11.01 11.93
N PRO A 713 -29.65 11.26 12.59
CA PRO A 713 -30.20 12.61 12.69
C PRO A 713 -29.29 13.52 13.51
N ARG A 714 -29.16 14.78 13.08
CA ARG A 714 -28.32 15.78 13.78
C ARG A 714 -29.13 16.76 14.61
N GLY A 715 -30.37 17.05 14.23
CA GLY A 715 -31.27 17.91 15.00
C GLY A 715 -32.22 17.15 15.92
N ASP A 716 -32.56 17.75 17.08
CA ASP A 716 -33.53 17.20 18.05
C ASP A 716 -34.94 16.96 17.46
N ALA A 717 -35.30 17.68 16.39
CA ALA A 717 -36.59 17.55 15.70
C ALA A 717 -36.58 16.49 14.59
N ALA A 718 -35.44 15.87 14.29
CA ALA A 718 -35.24 14.97 13.15
C ALA A 718 -35.42 13.48 13.50
N GLY A 719 -36.32 13.16 14.44
CA GLY A 719 -36.68 11.76 14.73
C GLY A 719 -37.14 11.06 13.45
N ARG A 720 -36.53 9.92 13.12
CA ARG A 720 -36.89 9.09 11.96
C ARG A 720 -37.58 7.81 12.43
N GLU A 721 -38.48 7.26 11.61
CA GLU A 721 -39.13 5.96 11.84
C GLU A 721 -38.20 4.78 11.50
N VAL A 722 -36.97 4.79 12.01
CA VAL A 722 -35.98 3.70 11.87
C VAL A 722 -35.28 3.49 13.20
N GLY A 723 -35.14 2.24 13.62
CA GLY A 723 -34.51 1.92 14.90
C GLY A 723 -32.99 2.06 14.89
N GLU A 724 -32.38 2.04 16.07
CA GLU A 724 -30.93 2.15 16.27
C GLU A 724 -30.12 1.07 15.53
N GLU A 725 -30.74 -0.10 15.31
CA GLU A 725 -30.17 -1.22 14.57
C GLU A 725 -29.91 -0.92 13.08
N PHE A 726 -30.61 0.07 12.50
CA PHE A 726 -30.35 0.50 11.13
C PHE A 726 -28.98 1.18 11.01
N TYR A 727 -28.55 1.91 12.04
CA TYR A 727 -27.34 2.73 12.03
C TYR A 727 -26.09 1.96 12.46
N ALA A 728 -26.26 1.01 13.38
CA ALA A 728 -25.16 0.31 14.04
C ALA A 728 -24.47 -0.68 13.10
N HIS A 729 -23.25 -0.34 12.66
CA HIS A 729 -22.36 -1.22 11.87
C HIS A 729 -23.04 -1.79 10.60
N ARG A 730 -23.78 -0.94 9.89
CA ARG A 730 -24.46 -1.27 8.64
C ARG A 730 -23.96 -0.41 7.49
N VAL A 731 -23.81 -1.03 6.32
CA VAL A 731 -23.53 -0.33 5.06
C VAL A 731 -24.48 -0.83 3.98
N SER A 732 -24.87 0.07 3.07
CA SER A 732 -25.52 -0.31 1.82
C SER A 732 -24.51 -0.26 0.69
N VAL A 733 -24.37 -1.37 -0.04
CA VAL A 733 -23.49 -1.51 -1.19
C VAL A 733 -24.38 -1.45 -2.44
N VAL A 734 -24.28 -0.36 -3.20
CA VAL A 734 -25.14 -0.12 -4.37
C VAL A 734 -24.36 -0.37 -5.65
N LEU A 735 -24.81 -1.34 -6.44
CA LEU A 735 -24.13 -1.83 -7.64
C LEU A 735 -25.03 -1.74 -8.89
N PRO A 736 -24.46 -1.57 -10.10
CA PRO A 736 -25.20 -1.65 -11.35
C PRO A 736 -25.53 -3.10 -11.71
N SER A 737 -26.72 -3.33 -12.26
CA SER A 737 -27.20 -4.67 -12.67
C SER A 737 -27.21 -4.87 -14.19
N PHE A 738 -26.87 -3.84 -14.96
CA PHE A 738 -27.10 -3.76 -16.41
C PHE A 738 -25.84 -3.91 -17.28
N THR A 739 -24.64 -3.99 -16.70
CA THR A 739 -23.39 -4.23 -17.45
C THR A 739 -23.24 -5.71 -17.83
N ALA A 740 -22.34 -6.02 -18.76
CA ALA A 740 -22.13 -7.38 -19.26
C ALA A 740 -21.81 -8.39 -18.16
N ARG A 741 -20.87 -8.05 -17.26
CA ARG A 741 -20.53 -8.94 -16.13
C ARG A 741 -21.62 -8.97 -15.09
N PHE A 742 -22.14 -7.80 -14.70
CA PHE A 742 -23.09 -7.71 -13.59
C PHE A 742 -24.51 -8.14 -13.97
N ARG A 743 -24.79 -8.48 -15.23
CA ARG A 743 -26.02 -9.20 -15.59
C ARG A 743 -25.98 -10.67 -15.16
N ASP A 744 -24.80 -11.27 -15.05
CA ASP A 744 -24.60 -12.66 -14.63
C ASP A 744 -24.81 -12.82 -13.11
N PRO A 745 -25.79 -13.64 -12.66
CA PRO A 745 -26.04 -13.86 -11.23
C PRO A 745 -24.89 -14.51 -10.46
N GLY A 746 -24.04 -15.31 -11.12
CA GLY A 746 -22.84 -15.91 -10.57
C GLY A 746 -21.73 -14.87 -10.37
N CYS A 747 -21.55 -13.96 -11.34
CA CYS A 747 -20.62 -12.84 -11.17
C CYS A 747 -21.05 -11.96 -9.99
N ARG A 748 -22.36 -11.69 -9.84
CA ARG A 748 -22.89 -10.95 -8.68
C ARG A 748 -22.52 -11.63 -7.36
N ALA A 749 -22.76 -12.93 -7.26
CA ALA A 749 -22.46 -13.69 -6.05
C ALA A 749 -20.97 -13.63 -5.69
N TRP A 750 -20.09 -13.74 -6.69
CA TRP A 750 -18.65 -13.61 -6.48
C TRP A 750 -18.25 -12.19 -6.04
N VAL A 751 -18.78 -11.15 -6.66
CA VAL A 751 -18.48 -9.76 -6.26
C VAL A 751 -18.96 -9.47 -4.83
N GLU A 752 -20.15 -9.94 -4.46
CA GLU A 752 -20.65 -9.84 -3.08
C GLU A 752 -19.73 -10.54 -2.08
N GLU A 753 -19.23 -11.73 -2.43
CA GLU A 753 -18.28 -12.49 -1.61
C GLU A 753 -16.96 -11.72 -1.44
N VAL A 754 -16.38 -11.22 -2.53
CA VAL A 754 -15.14 -10.42 -2.50
C VAL A 754 -15.31 -9.16 -1.63
N ILE A 755 -16.42 -8.44 -1.77
CA ILE A 755 -16.71 -7.26 -0.93
C ILE A 755 -16.83 -7.66 0.54
N SER A 756 -17.53 -8.76 0.83
CA SER A 756 -17.73 -9.24 2.21
C SER A 756 -16.42 -9.67 2.87
N GLN A 757 -15.53 -10.35 2.14
CA GLN A 757 -14.21 -10.76 2.63
C GLN A 757 -13.26 -9.58 2.92
N HIS A 758 -13.52 -8.41 2.33
CA HIS A 758 -12.70 -7.21 2.49
C HIS A 758 -13.33 -6.13 3.38
N LEU A 759 -14.55 -6.33 3.87
CA LEU A 759 -15.16 -5.48 4.90
C LEU A 759 -14.63 -5.84 6.29
N PRO A 760 -14.54 -4.88 7.22
CA PRO A 760 -14.28 -5.19 8.62
C PRO A 760 -15.35 -6.16 9.15
N ALA A 761 -14.95 -7.19 9.89
CA ALA A 761 -15.83 -8.30 10.29
C ALA A 761 -17.09 -7.89 11.08
N HIS A 762 -17.08 -6.72 11.71
CA HIS A 762 -18.21 -6.20 12.48
C HIS A 762 -19.19 -5.37 11.63
N ILE A 763 -18.84 -5.02 10.39
CA ILE A 763 -19.66 -4.24 9.46
C ILE A 763 -20.50 -5.19 8.60
N LEU A 764 -21.82 -5.03 8.64
CA LEU A 764 -22.75 -5.82 7.84
C LEU A 764 -23.20 -5.05 6.59
N PRO A 765 -22.87 -5.52 5.37
CA PRO A 765 -23.37 -4.97 4.13
C PRO A 765 -24.75 -5.51 3.74
N THR A 766 -25.57 -4.63 3.16
CA THR A 766 -26.75 -4.97 2.36
C THR A 766 -26.46 -4.63 0.90
N PHE A 767 -26.60 -5.60 0.00
CA PHE A 767 -26.28 -5.42 -1.42
C PHE A 767 -27.52 -5.05 -2.23
N TYR A 768 -27.44 -4.02 -3.08
CA TYR A 768 -28.50 -3.57 -3.97
C TYR A 768 -28.02 -3.59 -5.42
N TRP A 769 -28.58 -4.47 -6.25
CA TRP A 769 -28.27 -4.55 -7.68
C TRP A 769 -29.33 -3.79 -8.49
N LEU A 770 -29.05 -2.53 -8.80
CA LEU A 770 -30.01 -1.61 -9.41
C LEU A 770 -29.89 -1.58 -10.94
N ASP A 771 -31.00 -1.46 -11.65
CA ASP A 771 -30.97 -1.12 -13.07
C ASP A 771 -30.53 0.34 -13.27
N PHE A 772 -30.37 0.75 -14.53
CA PHE A 772 -29.95 2.11 -14.86
C PHE A 772 -30.86 3.18 -14.25
N ALA A 773 -32.18 3.00 -14.28
CA ALA A 773 -33.15 4.01 -13.85
C ALA A 773 -33.13 4.21 -12.34
N PHE A 774 -33.02 3.13 -11.56
CA PHE A 774 -32.91 3.20 -10.11
C PHE A 774 -31.51 3.67 -9.67
N LEU A 775 -30.44 3.25 -10.34
CA LEU A 775 -29.09 3.70 -10.02
C LEU A 775 -28.91 5.22 -10.24
N ALA A 776 -29.42 5.76 -11.36
CA ALA A 776 -29.38 7.20 -11.61
C ALA A 776 -30.16 8.00 -10.55
N GLN A 777 -31.30 7.47 -10.09
CA GLN A 777 -32.08 8.05 -9.01
C GLN A 777 -31.36 8.01 -7.65
N PHE A 778 -30.62 6.94 -7.37
CA PHE A 778 -29.77 6.83 -6.19
C PHE A 778 -28.66 7.87 -6.23
N GLU A 779 -27.87 7.91 -7.32
CA GLU A 779 -26.72 8.81 -7.45
C GLU A 779 -27.12 10.29 -7.32
N LEU A 780 -28.28 10.69 -7.85
CA LEU A 780 -28.79 12.05 -7.69
C LEU A 780 -29.00 12.42 -6.20
N ARG A 781 -29.61 11.52 -5.43
CA ARG A 781 -29.87 11.73 -3.99
C ARG A 781 -28.59 11.67 -3.18
N TYR A 782 -27.73 10.71 -3.50
CA TYR A 782 -26.46 10.52 -2.83
C TYR A 782 -25.53 11.72 -3.05
N ARG A 783 -25.48 12.25 -4.28
CA ARG A 783 -24.75 13.48 -4.61
C ARG A 783 -25.24 14.65 -3.77
N ARG A 784 -26.56 14.88 -3.73
CA ARG A 784 -27.13 15.97 -2.94
C ARG A 784 -26.79 15.85 -1.45
N TRP A 785 -26.85 14.65 -0.89
CA TRP A 785 -26.50 14.41 0.51
C TRP A 785 -25.00 14.67 0.77
N LEU A 786 -24.11 14.18 -0.09
CA LEU A 786 -22.66 14.42 0.02
C LEU A 786 -22.28 15.90 -0.10
N GLU A 787 -22.90 16.65 -1.02
CA GLU A 787 -22.67 18.09 -1.18
C GLU A 787 -23.03 18.87 0.09
N LEU A 788 -24.18 18.53 0.70
CA LEU A 788 -24.59 19.12 1.98
C LEU A 788 -23.64 18.71 3.12
N GLN A 789 -23.10 17.49 3.06
CA GLN A 789 -22.18 16.95 4.08
C GLN A 789 -20.85 17.71 4.05
N ALA A 790 -20.31 17.94 2.86
CA ALA A 790 -19.06 18.66 2.65
C ALA A 790 -19.20 20.16 2.93
N ALA A 791 -20.33 20.78 2.57
CA ALA A 791 -20.57 22.21 2.84
C ALA A 791 -20.66 22.52 4.35
N GLY A 792 -21.17 21.58 5.15
CA GLY A 792 -21.40 21.77 6.58
C GLY A 792 -22.50 22.80 6.88
N GLY A 793 -22.86 22.94 8.16
CA GLY A 793 -23.70 24.04 8.65
C GLY A 793 -25.22 23.97 8.40
N ASP A 794 -25.72 23.12 7.50
CA ASP A 794 -27.16 22.89 7.27
C ASP A 794 -27.63 21.52 7.78
N ALA A 795 -27.76 21.39 9.10
CA ALA A 795 -28.21 20.14 9.72
C ALA A 795 -29.61 19.70 9.26
N ALA A 796 -30.54 20.64 9.06
CA ALA A 796 -31.91 20.34 8.64
C ALA A 796 -31.96 19.82 7.19
N GLY A 797 -31.24 20.45 6.26
CA GLY A 797 -31.12 19.98 4.89
C GLY A 797 -30.47 18.60 4.81
N LEU A 798 -29.44 18.36 5.63
CA LEU A 798 -28.79 17.05 5.77
C LEU A 798 -29.73 15.96 6.25
N ASP A 799 -30.56 16.25 7.26
CA ASP A 799 -31.53 15.32 7.80
C ASP A 799 -32.64 14.97 6.78
N VAL A 800 -33.07 15.95 5.98
CA VAL A 800 -34.01 15.72 4.88
C VAL A 800 -33.37 14.85 3.79
N ALA A 801 -32.15 15.18 3.35
CA ALA A 801 -31.45 14.42 2.31
C ALA A 801 -31.16 12.97 2.76
N GLY A 802 -30.75 12.79 4.02
CA GLY A 802 -30.58 11.47 4.62
C GLY A 802 -31.89 10.67 4.69
N SER A 803 -33.00 11.32 5.03
CA SER A 803 -34.33 10.66 5.01
C SER A 803 -34.74 10.20 3.60
N GLN A 804 -34.45 11.01 2.57
CA GLN A 804 -34.74 10.65 1.17
C GLN A 804 -33.91 9.43 0.71
N LEU A 805 -32.67 9.27 1.19
CA LEU A 805 -31.87 8.09 0.93
C LEU A 805 -32.45 6.85 1.61
N ILE A 806 -32.83 6.94 2.88
CA ILE A 806 -33.45 5.82 3.62
C ILE A 806 -34.77 5.39 2.95
N GLU A 807 -35.64 6.36 2.60
CA GLU A 807 -36.89 6.07 1.89
C GLU A 807 -36.62 5.40 0.53
N PHE A 808 -35.58 5.84 -0.18
CA PHE A 808 -35.18 5.21 -1.44
C PHE A 808 -34.75 3.75 -1.22
N LEU A 809 -33.90 3.45 -0.23
CA LEU A 809 -33.49 2.09 0.10
C LEU A 809 -34.69 1.18 0.40
N GLY A 810 -35.68 1.68 1.14
CA GLY A 810 -36.94 0.96 1.39
C GLY A 810 -37.76 0.70 0.11
N LYS A 811 -37.76 1.61 -0.87
CA LYS A 811 -38.44 1.42 -2.16
C LYS A 811 -37.76 0.37 -3.04
N VAL A 812 -36.43 0.28 -2.99
CA VAL A 812 -35.66 -0.68 -3.78
C VAL A 812 -35.35 -1.96 -3.01
N ASP A 813 -36.02 -2.21 -1.89
CA ASP A 813 -35.80 -3.39 -1.06
C ASP A 813 -35.99 -4.70 -1.86
N ALA A 814 -36.91 -4.74 -2.82
CA ALA A 814 -37.06 -5.91 -3.70
C ALA A 814 -35.82 -6.25 -4.56
N TYR A 815 -34.86 -5.34 -4.69
CA TYR A 815 -33.61 -5.51 -5.45
C TYR A 815 -32.43 -5.93 -4.57
N HIS A 816 -32.62 -6.09 -3.25
CA HIS A 816 -31.53 -6.48 -2.36
C HIS A 816 -31.28 -7.99 -2.35
N THR A 817 -30.03 -8.39 -2.08
CA THR A 817 -29.61 -9.79 -1.95
C THR A 817 -28.95 -10.03 -0.59
N ASN A 818 -29.31 -11.14 0.07
CA ASN A 818 -28.73 -11.58 1.36
C ASN A 818 -28.00 -12.94 1.22
N ARG A 819 -27.39 -13.21 0.05
CA ARG A 819 -26.93 -14.56 -0.33
C ARG A 819 -25.85 -15.16 0.58
N HIS A 820 -25.10 -14.34 1.31
CA HIS A 820 -23.88 -14.76 2.02
C HIS A 820 -23.96 -14.67 3.54
N TRP A 821 -25.16 -14.52 4.11
CA TRP A 821 -25.34 -14.41 5.55
C TRP A 821 -26.10 -15.62 6.10
N MET A 822 -25.35 -16.70 6.36
CA MET A 822 -25.72 -17.80 7.26
C MET A 822 -24.61 -18.07 8.26
#